data_AF-A0A6P8G490-F1
#
_entry.id   AF-A0A6P8G490-F1
#
_cell.length_a   1.000
_cell.length_b   1.000
_cell.length_c   1.000
_cell.angle_alpha   90.00
_cell.angle_beta   90.00
_cell.angle_gamma   90.00
#
_symmetry.space_group_name_H-M   'P 1'
#
loop_
_entity.id
_entity.type
_entity.pdbx_description
1 polymer ?
#
loop_
_entity_poly.entity_id
_entity_poly.type
_entity_poly.pdbx_seq_one_letter_code
_entity_poly.pdbx_strand_id
1 'polypeptide(L)'
;MAGPRPVVLSGPSGAGKSTLLKRLMKDYEGVFGFSVSHTTRNPRPGEVDGKGLSSLPMLLGAVLLPVADVLSSESSPDYHFTTREKMQEGIDKGEFIENAEFSGNLYGTSKSAIEDVKAKNLICILDVDIQGVKNIKETDLNPIYISVQPPSMEILEKRLRDRQTETEDSLQKRLDAARTDMELSNEPGMFDLVIVNDDLEAAYDQLKSALMEEIQKVQDAKNVMAGPRPVVLSGPSGAGKSTLLKRLMKDYEGVFGFSVSHTTRNPRPGEVDGKDYHFTTRENVQEGIDKGEFIENAEFSGNMYGTSKSAIEDVQAQNLICILDVDIQGVKNIKETDLNPIYISVQPPSMEILEKRLRDRQTETEDSLQKRLDAARTDMELSNEPGMFDLVIVNDDLEAAYDQLKSALMEEIQKVQDTKDCTSSSTHAVCVMAGPRPVVLSGPSGAGKSTLLKRLMKDYEGVFGFSVSHTTRDPRPGEVDGKDYHFTTREKVQEGIDKGEFIENAEFSGNMYGTSKSAIEDVKAKNLICILDVDIQGVKNIKETDLNPIYISVQPPSMEILEKRLRDRQTETEDSLQKRLDAARTDMELSNEPGMFDLVIVNDDLEAAYDQLKSALMEEIQKVQDAKDCTSSSTPAVCVMAGPRPVVLSGPSGAGKSTLLKRLMKDYEGVFGFSVSHTTRNPRPGEVDGKGLSSLPMLLGAVLLPVADVLSSESSPDYHFTTREKMQEDIDKGEFIENAEFSGNMYGTSKSAIEDVQAQNLICILDVDIQGVKNIKETDLNPIYISVQPPSMEILEKRLRDRQTETEDSLQKRLDAARTDMELSNEPGMFDLVIVNDDLEAAYDQLKSALMEEIQKVQDAKDCTSSSTPAVCVMAGPRPVVLSGPSGAGKSTLLKRLMKDYEGVFGFSVSHTTRNPRPGEVDGKGLSSLPMLLGAVLLPVADVLSSESSPDYHFTTREKMQEDIDKGEFIENAEFSGNMYGTSKSAIEDVQAQNLICILDVDIQGVKNIKETDLNPIYISVQPPSMEILEKRLRDRQTETEDSLQKRLDAARTDMELSNEPGMFDLVIVNDDLEAAYDQLKSALMEEIQKVQDAKE
;
A
#
# COMPACT_ATOMS: atom_id res chain seq x y z
N MET A 1 -5.43 -15.69 -4.14
CA MET A 1 -5.90 -16.94 -4.75
C MET A 1 -6.73 -16.60 -5.98
N ALA A 2 -6.64 -17.35 -7.07
CA ALA A 2 -7.56 -17.18 -8.21
C ALA A 2 -8.99 -17.56 -7.77
N GLY A 3 -10.00 -16.76 -8.15
CA GLY A 3 -11.42 -17.03 -7.84
C GLY A 3 -11.95 -18.32 -8.48
N PRO A 4 -13.16 -18.77 -8.09
CA PRO A 4 -13.74 -20.01 -8.60
C PRO A 4 -14.01 -19.91 -10.11
N ARG A 5 -13.75 -21.00 -10.84
CA ARG A 5 -14.02 -21.07 -12.29
C ARG A 5 -15.53 -21.14 -12.57
N PRO A 6 -16.04 -20.47 -13.61
CA PRO A 6 -17.41 -20.67 -14.06
C PRO A 6 -17.65 -22.10 -14.57
N VAL A 7 -18.90 -22.53 -14.58
CA VAL A 7 -19.32 -23.85 -15.05
C VAL A 7 -20.27 -23.68 -16.22
N VAL A 8 -19.87 -24.18 -17.38
CA VAL A 8 -20.74 -24.29 -18.56
C VAL A 8 -21.41 -25.65 -18.54
N LEU A 9 -22.73 -25.67 -18.35
CA LEU A 9 -23.54 -26.87 -18.40
C LEU A 9 -24.33 -26.90 -19.71
N SER A 10 -24.15 -27.95 -20.50
CA SER A 10 -24.84 -28.14 -21.77
C SER A 10 -25.52 -29.50 -21.88
N GLY A 11 -26.37 -29.66 -22.89
CA GLY A 11 -27.08 -30.91 -23.18
C GLY A 11 -28.57 -30.72 -23.48
N PRO A 12 -29.22 -31.72 -24.08
CA PRO A 12 -30.54 -31.54 -24.66
C PRO A 12 -31.63 -31.39 -23.59
N SER A 13 -32.69 -30.64 -23.93
CA SER A 13 -33.86 -30.50 -23.06
C SER A 13 -34.46 -31.88 -22.75
N GLY A 14 -34.54 -32.23 -21.46
CA GLY A 14 -34.97 -33.57 -21.01
C GLY A 14 -33.85 -34.51 -20.59
N ALA A 15 -32.58 -34.10 -20.73
CA ALA A 15 -31.43 -34.82 -20.20
C ALA A 15 -31.35 -34.81 -18.67
N GLY A 16 -32.06 -33.91 -17.98
CA GLY A 16 -32.15 -33.85 -16.51
C GLY A 16 -31.25 -32.83 -15.82
N LYS A 17 -30.65 -31.88 -16.58
CA LYS A 17 -29.84 -30.76 -16.09
C LYS A 17 -30.45 -30.04 -14.87
N SER A 18 -31.69 -29.57 -15.01
CA SER A 18 -32.37 -28.80 -13.96
C SER A 18 -32.59 -29.62 -12.68
N THR A 19 -32.78 -30.94 -12.77
CA THR A 19 -32.94 -31.81 -11.60
C THR A 19 -31.63 -31.95 -10.83
N LEU A 20 -30.51 -32.15 -11.55
CA LEU A 20 -29.18 -32.24 -10.94
C LEU A 20 -28.77 -30.91 -10.30
N LEU A 21 -29.01 -29.78 -10.99
CA LEU A 21 -28.71 -28.44 -10.47
C LEU A 21 -29.50 -28.11 -9.20
N LYS A 22 -30.82 -28.36 -9.18
CA LYS A 22 -31.66 -28.11 -7.99
C LYS A 22 -31.16 -28.89 -6.77
N ARG A 23 -30.71 -30.12 -6.97
CA ARG A 23 -30.12 -30.94 -5.90
C ARG A 23 -28.77 -30.37 -5.44
N LEU A 24 -27.88 -30.03 -6.38
CA LEU A 24 -26.57 -29.46 -6.07
C LEU A 24 -26.68 -28.17 -5.25
N MET A 25 -27.60 -27.28 -5.63
CA MET A 25 -27.81 -26.02 -4.92
C MET A 25 -28.42 -26.20 -3.54
N LYS A 26 -29.23 -27.25 -3.34
CA LYS A 26 -29.79 -27.58 -2.04
C LYS A 26 -28.71 -28.11 -1.09
N ASP A 27 -27.79 -28.93 -1.61
CA ASP A 27 -26.72 -29.51 -0.81
C ASP A 27 -25.59 -28.49 -0.51
N TYR A 28 -25.47 -27.44 -1.31
CA TYR A 28 -24.41 -26.42 -1.25
C TYR A 28 -24.98 -25.00 -1.33
N GLU A 29 -25.78 -24.64 -0.32
CA GLU A 29 -26.43 -23.34 -0.26
C GLU A 29 -25.41 -22.19 -0.21
N GLY A 30 -25.64 -21.16 -1.04
CA GLY A 30 -24.79 -19.99 -1.13
C GLY A 30 -23.42 -20.22 -1.80
N VAL A 31 -23.19 -21.34 -2.48
CA VAL A 31 -21.94 -21.61 -3.23
C VAL A 31 -22.05 -21.21 -4.71
N PHE A 32 -23.27 -21.26 -5.27
CA PHE A 32 -23.52 -21.08 -6.68
C PHE A 32 -24.33 -19.81 -6.97
N GLY A 33 -24.08 -19.20 -8.14
CA GLY A 33 -24.90 -18.13 -8.72
C GLY A 33 -25.26 -18.44 -10.17
N PHE A 34 -26.43 -17.97 -10.62
CA PHE A 34 -26.86 -18.09 -12.01
C PHE A 34 -26.71 -16.79 -12.76
N SER A 35 -26.27 -16.87 -14.02
CA SER A 35 -26.52 -15.81 -15.00
C SER A 35 -27.92 -16.02 -15.59
N VAL A 36 -28.86 -15.10 -15.37
CA VAL A 36 -30.17 -15.16 -16.03
C VAL A 36 -30.00 -14.71 -17.48
N SER A 37 -30.18 -15.61 -18.44
CA SER A 37 -30.06 -15.29 -19.88
C SER A 37 -31.23 -14.40 -20.35
N HIS A 38 -30.96 -13.57 -21.36
CA HIS A 38 -31.98 -12.73 -22.01
C HIS A 38 -32.63 -13.47 -23.17
N THR A 39 -33.91 -13.21 -23.43
CA THR A 39 -34.61 -13.74 -24.61
C THR A 39 -35.64 -12.77 -25.19
N THR A 40 -35.88 -12.86 -26.50
CA THR A 40 -36.94 -12.13 -27.20
C THR A 40 -38.25 -12.90 -27.30
N ARG A 41 -38.31 -14.12 -26.75
CA ARG A 41 -39.50 -14.96 -26.75
C ARG A 41 -40.54 -14.42 -25.77
N ASN A 42 -41.83 -14.64 -26.03
CA ASN A 42 -42.86 -14.39 -25.02
C ASN A 42 -42.80 -15.42 -23.85
N PRO A 43 -43.03 -15.01 -22.60
CA PRO A 43 -43.11 -15.92 -21.46
C PRO A 43 -44.24 -16.95 -21.65
N ARG A 44 -43.99 -18.20 -21.24
CA ARG A 44 -44.99 -19.29 -21.19
C ARG A 44 -45.78 -19.23 -19.88
N PRO A 45 -46.97 -19.88 -19.81
CA PRO A 45 -47.70 -20.01 -18.56
C PRO A 45 -46.82 -20.66 -17.47
N GLY A 46 -46.57 -19.94 -16.37
CA GLY A 46 -45.72 -20.37 -15.26
C GLY A 46 -44.31 -19.78 -15.25
N GLU A 47 -43.83 -19.19 -16.36
CA GLU A 47 -42.53 -18.48 -16.39
C GLU A 47 -42.70 -17.06 -15.84
N VAL A 48 -41.78 -16.64 -14.96
CA VAL A 48 -41.78 -15.31 -14.35
C VAL A 48 -40.67 -14.47 -14.96
N ASP A 49 -40.99 -13.24 -15.36
CA ASP A 49 -40.00 -12.27 -15.86
C ASP A 49 -39.10 -11.82 -14.69
N GLY A 50 -37.79 -11.88 -14.87
CA GLY A 50 -36.80 -11.46 -13.86
C GLY A 50 -36.85 -9.96 -13.48
N LYS A 51 -37.80 -9.19 -14.01
CA LYS A 51 -38.00 -7.75 -13.73
C LYS A 51 -38.68 -7.44 -12.37
N GLY A 52 -39.14 -8.45 -11.64
CA GLY A 52 -39.96 -8.30 -10.43
C GLY A 52 -39.27 -7.78 -9.15
N LEU A 53 -37.96 -7.53 -9.16
CA LEU A 53 -37.19 -7.05 -8.00
C LEU A 53 -36.59 -5.63 -8.18
N SER A 54 -37.02 -4.89 -9.21
CA SER A 54 -36.46 -3.57 -9.53
C SER A 54 -37.55 -2.49 -9.61
N SER A 55 -37.77 -1.74 -8.53
CA SER A 55 -38.33 -0.39 -8.64
C SER A 55 -37.21 0.64 -8.52
N LEU A 56 -36.32 0.71 -9.53
CA LEU A 56 -35.45 1.85 -9.84
C LEU A 56 -35.02 1.74 -11.32
N PRO A 57 -34.82 2.85 -12.04
CA PRO A 57 -34.75 2.90 -13.51
C PRO A 57 -33.41 2.40 -14.04
N MET A 58 -33.45 1.38 -14.91
CA MET A 58 -32.45 0.92 -15.92
C MET A 58 -30.98 1.38 -15.79
N LEU A 59 -30.38 1.27 -14.60
CA LEU A 59 -28.96 1.62 -14.40
C LEU A 59 -28.26 0.83 -13.28
N LEU A 60 -28.81 -0.28 -12.78
CA LEU A 60 -28.11 -1.11 -11.78
C LEU A 60 -28.42 -2.60 -11.93
N GLY A 61 -27.35 -3.40 -12.02
CA GLY A 61 -27.18 -4.76 -11.49
C GLY A 61 -28.08 -5.88 -12.02
N ALA A 62 -27.47 -6.97 -12.50
CA ALA A 62 -28.22 -8.22 -12.67
C ALA A 62 -28.65 -8.74 -11.28
N VAL A 63 -29.89 -9.22 -11.17
CA VAL A 63 -30.43 -9.74 -9.92
C VAL A 63 -29.87 -11.14 -9.68
N LEU A 64 -29.02 -11.27 -8.65
CA LEU A 64 -28.67 -12.56 -8.04
C LEU A 64 -29.74 -12.93 -7.02
N LEU A 65 -30.39 -14.08 -7.20
CA LEU A 65 -31.38 -14.59 -6.25
C LEU A 65 -30.69 -15.37 -5.12
N PRO A 66 -31.12 -15.18 -3.86
CA PRO A 66 -30.84 -16.12 -2.78
C PRO A 66 -31.37 -17.52 -3.12
N VAL A 67 -30.65 -18.57 -2.69
CA VAL A 67 -31.04 -19.97 -2.90
C VAL A 67 -32.44 -20.27 -2.33
N ALA A 68 -32.82 -19.62 -1.24
CA ALA A 68 -34.15 -19.71 -0.64
C ALA A 68 -35.29 -19.25 -1.57
N ASP A 69 -35.07 -18.26 -2.45
CA ASP A 69 -36.10 -17.74 -3.37
C ASP A 69 -36.25 -18.61 -4.64
N VAL A 70 -35.16 -19.28 -5.05
CA VAL A 70 -35.12 -20.24 -6.18
C VAL A 70 -35.75 -21.59 -5.79
N LEU A 71 -35.66 -21.98 -4.51
CA LEU A 71 -36.20 -23.24 -3.99
C LEU A 71 -37.62 -23.14 -3.43
N SER A 72 -38.09 -21.94 -3.04
CA SER A 72 -39.42 -21.73 -2.44
C SER A 72 -40.53 -21.38 -3.44
N SER A 73 -40.18 -20.88 -4.62
CA SER A 73 -41.14 -20.60 -5.68
C SER A 73 -41.23 -21.79 -6.64
N GLU A 74 -42.44 -22.16 -7.08
CA GLU A 74 -42.62 -23.12 -8.19
C GLU A 74 -42.05 -22.60 -9.53
N SER A 75 -41.51 -21.38 -9.55
CA SER A 75 -41.05 -20.65 -10.74
C SER A 75 -39.77 -19.87 -10.45
N SER A 76 -38.61 -20.45 -10.79
CA SER A 76 -37.38 -19.68 -11.01
C SER A 76 -37.62 -18.64 -12.11
N PRO A 77 -37.03 -17.43 -12.06
CA PRO A 77 -37.04 -16.55 -13.22
C PRO A 77 -36.16 -17.18 -14.30
N ASP A 78 -36.82 -17.66 -15.35
CA ASP A 78 -36.17 -18.49 -16.36
C ASP A 78 -35.39 -17.65 -17.38
N TYR A 79 -35.86 -16.43 -17.68
CA TYR A 79 -35.21 -15.50 -18.61
C TYR A 79 -35.53 -14.03 -18.27
N HIS A 80 -34.65 -13.11 -18.69
CA HIS A 80 -35.00 -11.71 -18.87
C HIS A 80 -35.66 -11.51 -20.24
N PHE A 81 -36.96 -11.23 -20.25
CA PHE A 81 -37.70 -11.05 -21.49
C PHE A 81 -37.50 -9.63 -22.02
N THR A 82 -36.94 -9.49 -23.23
CA THR A 82 -36.61 -8.19 -23.84
C THR A 82 -37.14 -8.11 -25.28
N THR A 83 -37.07 -6.92 -25.90
CA THR A 83 -37.44 -6.76 -27.30
C THR A 83 -36.28 -7.14 -28.21
N ARG A 84 -36.59 -7.57 -29.45
CA ARG A 84 -35.56 -7.90 -30.45
C ARG A 84 -34.63 -6.73 -30.75
N GLU A 85 -35.15 -5.50 -30.76
CA GLU A 85 -34.36 -4.28 -30.94
C GLU A 85 -33.34 -4.08 -29.81
N LYS A 86 -33.76 -4.20 -28.55
CA LYS A 86 -32.87 -4.07 -27.39
C LYS A 86 -31.84 -5.20 -27.33
N MET A 87 -32.25 -6.41 -27.67
CA MET A 87 -31.34 -7.56 -27.72
C MET A 87 -30.28 -7.35 -28.82
N GLN A 88 -30.69 -6.86 -30.00
CA GLN A 88 -29.77 -6.58 -31.09
C GLN A 88 -28.80 -5.46 -30.72
N GLU A 89 -29.28 -4.38 -30.09
CA GLU A 89 -28.42 -3.29 -29.61
C GLU A 89 -27.36 -3.78 -28.62
N GLY A 90 -27.71 -4.64 -27.67
CA GLY A 90 -26.73 -5.22 -26.74
C GLY A 90 -25.78 -6.21 -27.42
N ILE A 91 -26.23 -6.96 -28.42
CA ILE A 91 -25.35 -7.80 -29.26
C ILE A 91 -24.35 -6.93 -30.02
N ASP A 92 -24.81 -5.84 -30.64
CA ASP A 92 -23.98 -4.92 -31.42
C ASP A 92 -22.95 -4.19 -30.54
N LYS A 93 -23.26 -3.97 -29.27
CA LYS A 93 -22.35 -3.42 -28.24
C LYS A 93 -21.43 -4.46 -27.59
N GLY A 94 -21.59 -5.75 -27.90
CA GLY A 94 -20.79 -6.82 -27.31
C GLY A 94 -21.09 -7.12 -25.83
N GLU A 95 -22.30 -6.79 -25.36
CA GLU A 95 -22.75 -6.97 -23.97
C GLU A 95 -23.01 -8.45 -23.60
N PHE A 96 -23.17 -9.31 -24.61
CA PHE A 96 -23.43 -10.74 -24.44
C PHE A 96 -22.17 -11.57 -24.71
N ILE A 97 -21.90 -12.57 -23.86
CA ILE A 97 -20.78 -13.50 -24.05
C ILE A 97 -21.07 -14.54 -25.12
N GLU A 98 -22.34 -14.91 -25.24
CA GLU A 98 -22.88 -15.73 -26.33
C GLU A 98 -24.26 -15.20 -26.70
N ASN A 99 -24.62 -15.35 -27.97
CA ASN A 99 -25.97 -15.17 -28.43
C ASN A 99 -26.30 -16.19 -29.54
N ALA A 100 -27.58 -16.55 -29.62
CA ALA A 100 -28.08 -17.48 -30.63
C ALA A 100 -29.52 -17.12 -31.05
N GLU A 101 -29.87 -17.37 -32.31
CA GLU A 101 -31.26 -17.30 -32.78
C GLU A 101 -31.87 -18.71 -32.86
N PHE A 102 -32.93 -18.96 -32.10
CA PHE A 102 -33.66 -20.22 -32.12
C PHE A 102 -35.15 -19.99 -32.33
N SER A 103 -35.72 -20.64 -33.36
CA SER A 103 -37.14 -20.52 -33.73
C SER A 103 -37.62 -19.07 -33.89
N GLY A 104 -36.77 -18.18 -34.39
CA GLY A 104 -37.05 -16.76 -34.63
C GLY A 104 -36.92 -15.86 -33.39
N ASN A 105 -36.44 -16.38 -32.26
CA ASN A 105 -36.16 -15.61 -31.05
C ASN A 105 -34.66 -15.58 -30.76
N LEU A 106 -34.15 -14.43 -30.31
CA LEU A 106 -32.78 -14.30 -29.85
C LEU A 106 -32.68 -14.71 -28.38
N TYR A 107 -31.56 -15.32 -28.05
CA TYR A 107 -31.13 -15.69 -26.71
C TYR A 107 -29.70 -15.17 -26.51
N GLY A 108 -29.34 -14.81 -25.28
CA GLY A 108 -27.95 -14.51 -24.97
C GLY A 108 -27.68 -14.33 -23.48
N THR A 109 -26.45 -14.63 -23.09
CA THR A 109 -26.00 -14.55 -21.70
C THR A 109 -25.16 -13.29 -21.49
N SER A 110 -25.59 -12.42 -20.57
CA SER A 110 -24.94 -11.12 -20.35
C SER A 110 -23.57 -11.27 -19.68
N LYS A 111 -22.56 -10.54 -20.14
CA LYS A 111 -21.24 -10.48 -19.49
C LYS A 111 -21.32 -9.93 -18.07
N SER A 112 -22.11 -8.87 -17.87
CA SER A 112 -22.32 -8.26 -16.54
C SER A 112 -22.92 -9.24 -15.53
N ALA A 113 -23.80 -10.14 -15.97
CA ALA A 113 -24.38 -11.15 -15.09
C ALA A 113 -23.35 -12.19 -14.61
N ILE A 114 -22.29 -12.42 -15.39
CA ILE A 114 -21.17 -13.30 -15.01
C ILE A 114 -20.24 -12.57 -14.04
N GLU A 115 -19.94 -11.30 -14.31
CA GLU A 115 -19.13 -10.43 -13.45
C GLU A 115 -19.76 -10.25 -12.08
N ASP A 116 -21.08 -10.04 -12.00
CA ASP A 116 -21.82 -9.92 -10.74
C ASP A 116 -21.71 -11.18 -9.86
N VAL A 117 -21.70 -12.38 -10.47
CA VAL A 117 -21.53 -13.64 -9.74
C VAL A 117 -20.07 -13.82 -9.30
N LYS A 118 -19.11 -13.45 -10.16
CA LYS A 118 -17.67 -13.47 -9.83
C LYS A 118 -17.32 -12.51 -8.70
N ALA A 119 -17.91 -11.30 -8.67
CA ALA A 119 -17.70 -10.32 -7.62
C ALA A 119 -18.16 -10.80 -6.23
N LYS A 120 -19.14 -11.71 -6.18
CA LYS A 120 -19.58 -12.37 -4.95
C LYS A 120 -18.80 -13.64 -4.61
N ASN A 121 -17.76 -13.95 -5.39
CA ASN A 121 -16.92 -15.12 -5.24
C ASN A 121 -17.70 -16.44 -5.24
N LEU A 122 -18.75 -16.53 -6.07
CA LEU A 122 -19.59 -17.72 -6.25
C LEU A 122 -19.23 -18.44 -7.55
N ILE A 123 -19.56 -19.74 -7.63
CA ILE A 123 -19.45 -20.49 -8.88
C ILE A 123 -20.58 -20.05 -9.82
N CYS A 124 -20.24 -19.43 -10.95
CA CYS A 124 -21.20 -19.01 -11.96
C CYS A 124 -21.63 -20.19 -12.85
N ILE A 125 -22.92 -20.53 -12.86
CA ILE A 125 -23.48 -21.57 -13.74
C ILE A 125 -24.06 -20.94 -15.00
N LEU A 126 -23.56 -21.39 -16.15
CA LEU A 126 -24.00 -21.02 -17.49
C LEU A 126 -24.72 -22.21 -18.14
N ASP A 127 -26.05 -22.18 -18.24
CA ASP A 127 -26.83 -23.19 -18.96
C ASP A 127 -26.98 -22.78 -20.43
N VAL A 128 -26.14 -23.32 -21.31
CA VAL A 128 -26.07 -22.95 -22.73
C VAL A 128 -26.13 -24.18 -23.64
N ASP A 129 -26.53 -23.99 -24.89
CA ASP A 129 -26.48 -25.04 -25.91
C ASP A 129 -25.07 -25.24 -26.48
N ILE A 130 -24.90 -26.23 -27.37
CA ILE A 130 -23.60 -26.55 -27.96
C ILE A 130 -23.00 -25.43 -28.82
N GLN A 131 -23.83 -24.54 -29.36
CA GLN A 131 -23.33 -23.37 -30.08
C GLN A 131 -22.82 -22.32 -29.09
N GLY A 132 -23.53 -22.12 -27.98
CA GLY A 132 -23.05 -21.32 -26.85
C GLY A 132 -21.74 -21.85 -26.28
N VAL A 133 -21.56 -23.17 -26.17
CA VAL A 133 -20.28 -23.79 -25.76
C VAL A 133 -19.14 -23.39 -26.70
N LYS A 134 -19.36 -23.47 -28.02
CA LYS A 134 -18.35 -23.07 -29.02
C LYS A 134 -18.01 -21.59 -28.91
N ASN A 135 -19.02 -20.73 -28.80
CA ASN A 135 -18.83 -19.30 -28.65
C ASN A 135 -18.04 -18.98 -27.37
N ILE A 136 -18.35 -19.62 -26.24
CA ILE A 136 -17.63 -19.41 -24.97
C ILE A 136 -16.20 -19.95 -25.04
N LYS A 137 -15.92 -21.04 -25.79
CA LYS A 137 -14.54 -21.52 -26.01
C LYS A 137 -13.65 -20.56 -26.79
N GLU A 138 -14.25 -19.63 -27.53
CA GLU A 138 -13.54 -18.53 -28.21
C GLU A 138 -13.26 -17.35 -27.25
N THR A 139 -13.71 -17.43 -25.99
CA THR A 139 -13.47 -16.41 -24.95
C THR A 139 -12.40 -16.86 -23.95
N ASP A 140 -11.91 -15.91 -23.15
CA ASP A 140 -10.93 -16.10 -22.06
C ASP A 140 -11.56 -16.58 -20.73
N LEU A 141 -12.86 -16.93 -20.73
CA LEU A 141 -13.61 -17.21 -19.51
C LEU A 141 -13.08 -18.43 -18.71
N ASN A 142 -12.36 -19.35 -19.36
CA ASN A 142 -11.81 -20.58 -18.80
C ASN A 142 -12.77 -21.38 -17.89
N PRO A 143 -13.99 -21.73 -18.34
CA PRO A 143 -14.96 -22.44 -17.53
C PRO A 143 -14.73 -23.96 -17.53
N ILE A 144 -15.40 -24.66 -16.60
CA ILE A 144 -15.55 -26.12 -16.62
C ILE A 144 -16.70 -26.48 -17.56
N TYR A 145 -16.41 -27.21 -18.64
CA TYR A 145 -17.40 -27.63 -19.62
C TYR A 145 -17.96 -29.01 -19.27
N ILE A 146 -19.25 -29.07 -18.93
CA ILE A 146 -19.95 -30.30 -18.59
C ILE A 146 -21.15 -30.51 -19.52
N SER A 147 -21.23 -31.66 -20.18
CA SER A 147 -22.40 -32.08 -20.97
C SER A 147 -23.22 -33.10 -20.19
N VAL A 148 -24.53 -32.93 -20.12
CA VAL A 148 -25.47 -33.90 -19.53
C VAL A 148 -26.33 -34.49 -20.66
N GLN A 149 -26.19 -35.79 -20.88
CA GLN A 149 -26.88 -36.51 -21.96
C GLN A 149 -27.94 -37.48 -21.42
N PRO A 150 -29.03 -37.72 -22.18
CA PRO A 150 -29.94 -38.81 -21.90
C PRO A 150 -29.28 -40.16 -22.23
N PRO A 151 -29.76 -41.28 -21.67
CA PRO A 151 -29.19 -42.61 -21.94
C PRO A 151 -29.42 -43.08 -23.38
N SER A 152 -30.53 -42.63 -23.99
CA SER A 152 -30.84 -42.87 -25.39
C SER A 152 -31.84 -41.85 -25.92
N MET A 153 -31.90 -41.71 -27.25
CA MET A 153 -32.90 -40.87 -27.92
C MET A 153 -34.34 -41.34 -27.68
N GLU A 154 -34.55 -42.66 -27.52
CA GLU A 154 -35.86 -43.23 -27.20
C GLU A 154 -36.35 -42.80 -25.80
N ILE A 155 -35.44 -42.79 -24.82
CA ILE A 155 -35.73 -42.32 -23.46
C ILE A 155 -35.99 -40.80 -23.46
N LEU A 156 -35.21 -40.04 -24.24
CA LEU A 156 -35.42 -38.60 -24.40
C LEU A 156 -36.80 -38.29 -25.01
N GLU A 157 -37.16 -38.96 -26.11
CA GLU A 157 -38.45 -38.80 -26.77
C GLU A 157 -39.60 -39.12 -25.81
N LYS A 158 -39.49 -40.22 -25.05
CA LYS A 158 -40.49 -40.56 -24.03
C LYS A 158 -40.62 -39.45 -22.97
N ARG A 159 -39.50 -38.97 -22.41
CA ARG A 159 -39.48 -37.87 -21.41
C ARG A 159 -40.09 -36.58 -21.94
N LEU A 160 -39.91 -36.28 -23.23
CA LEU A 160 -40.50 -35.10 -23.87
C LEU A 160 -42.00 -35.26 -24.14
N ARG A 161 -42.44 -36.43 -24.64
CA ARG A 161 -43.86 -36.73 -24.88
C ARG A 161 -44.68 -36.74 -23.60
N ASP A 162 -44.12 -37.26 -22.50
CA ASP A 162 -44.79 -37.33 -21.20
C ASP A 162 -45.14 -35.93 -20.62
N ARG A 163 -44.50 -34.85 -21.09
CA ARG A 163 -44.79 -33.48 -20.67
C ARG A 163 -46.11 -32.93 -21.23
N GLN A 164 -46.64 -33.49 -22.32
CA GLN A 164 -47.89 -33.06 -22.98
C GLN A 164 -47.96 -31.57 -23.37
N THR A 165 -46.82 -30.88 -23.49
CA THR A 165 -46.76 -29.43 -23.74
C THR A 165 -46.49 -29.05 -25.21
N GLU A 166 -46.30 -30.01 -26.10
CA GLU A 166 -45.70 -29.80 -27.42
C GLU A 166 -46.54 -30.38 -28.57
N THR A 167 -46.45 -29.77 -29.76
CA THR A 167 -46.96 -30.34 -31.01
C THR A 167 -45.95 -31.30 -31.62
N GLU A 168 -46.40 -32.29 -32.42
CA GLU A 168 -45.49 -33.24 -33.08
C GLU A 168 -44.39 -32.55 -33.90
N ASP A 169 -44.71 -31.44 -34.59
CA ASP A 169 -43.72 -30.66 -35.34
C ASP A 169 -42.65 -30.02 -34.45
N SER A 170 -43.03 -29.53 -33.25
CA SER A 170 -42.06 -28.95 -32.30
C SER A 170 -41.23 -30.04 -31.60
N LEU A 171 -41.82 -31.20 -31.35
CA LEU A 171 -41.14 -32.36 -30.78
C LEU A 171 -40.07 -32.88 -31.74
N GLN A 172 -40.41 -33.03 -33.03
CA GLN A 172 -39.46 -33.49 -34.04
C GLN A 172 -38.26 -32.55 -34.15
N LYS A 173 -38.48 -31.22 -34.17
CA LYS A 173 -37.39 -30.24 -34.18
C LYS A 173 -36.48 -30.33 -32.95
N ARG A 174 -37.04 -30.62 -31.77
CA ARG A 174 -36.25 -30.81 -30.54
C ARG A 174 -35.44 -32.09 -30.57
N LEU A 175 -35.99 -33.17 -31.12
CA LEU A 175 -35.27 -34.44 -31.27
C LEU A 175 -34.13 -34.32 -32.29
N ASP A 176 -34.33 -33.59 -33.39
CA ASP A 176 -33.28 -33.35 -34.38
C ASP A 176 -32.15 -32.47 -33.80
N ALA A 177 -32.50 -31.43 -33.03
CA ALA A 177 -31.53 -30.63 -32.29
C ALA A 177 -30.77 -31.45 -31.24
N ALA A 178 -31.48 -32.29 -30.47
CA ALA A 178 -30.86 -33.15 -29.46
C ALA A 178 -29.92 -34.19 -30.05
N ARG A 179 -30.22 -34.73 -31.24
CA ARG A 179 -29.31 -35.64 -31.94
C ARG A 179 -28.01 -34.94 -32.31
N THR A 180 -28.12 -33.73 -32.86
CA THR A 180 -26.97 -32.90 -33.23
C THR A 180 -26.12 -32.56 -31.99
N ASP A 181 -26.78 -32.21 -30.88
CA ASP A 181 -26.17 -31.88 -29.60
C ASP A 181 -25.40 -33.08 -29.01
N MET A 182 -25.98 -34.28 -29.06
CA MET A 182 -25.33 -35.52 -28.61
C MET A 182 -24.15 -35.94 -29.51
N GLU A 183 -24.25 -35.75 -30.82
CA GLU A 183 -23.16 -36.04 -31.76
C GLU A 183 -21.95 -35.12 -31.53
N LEU A 184 -22.18 -33.81 -31.46
CA LEU A 184 -21.14 -32.80 -31.24
C LEU A 184 -20.54 -32.88 -29.84
N SER A 185 -21.32 -33.26 -28.82
CA SER A 185 -20.83 -33.40 -27.44
C SER A 185 -19.81 -34.52 -27.27
N ASN A 186 -19.75 -35.48 -28.20
CA ASN A 186 -18.79 -36.58 -28.17
C ASN A 186 -17.48 -36.26 -28.92
N GLU A 187 -17.34 -35.05 -29.48
CA GLU A 187 -16.08 -34.60 -30.08
C GLU A 187 -14.99 -34.43 -29.00
N PRO A 188 -13.78 -34.99 -29.20
CA PRO A 188 -12.69 -34.85 -28.24
C PRO A 188 -12.35 -33.38 -27.97
N GLY A 189 -12.28 -32.99 -26.69
CA GLY A 189 -11.96 -31.62 -26.26
C GLY A 189 -13.15 -30.66 -26.23
N MET A 190 -14.36 -31.11 -26.58
CA MET A 190 -15.57 -30.29 -26.50
C MET A 190 -16.02 -30.08 -25.04
N PHE A 191 -16.00 -31.12 -24.22
CA PHE A 191 -16.35 -31.07 -22.81
C PHE A 191 -15.26 -31.70 -21.95
N ASP A 192 -15.07 -31.16 -20.75
CA ASP A 192 -14.19 -31.74 -19.73
C ASP A 192 -14.83 -33.00 -19.13
N LEU A 193 -16.17 -33.02 -19.05
CA LEU A 193 -16.95 -34.16 -18.58
C LEU A 193 -18.26 -34.32 -19.36
N VAL A 194 -18.58 -35.56 -19.73
CA VAL A 194 -19.88 -35.94 -20.30
C VAL A 194 -20.57 -36.91 -19.34
N ILE A 195 -21.71 -36.51 -18.80
CA ILE A 195 -22.52 -37.27 -17.84
C ILE A 195 -23.71 -37.87 -18.57
N VAL A 196 -23.82 -39.20 -18.57
CA VAL A 196 -25.03 -39.90 -19.04
C VAL A 196 -25.99 -40.07 -17.87
N ASN A 197 -27.18 -39.48 -17.96
CA ASN A 197 -28.17 -39.49 -16.87
C ASN A 197 -29.15 -40.67 -17.00
N ASP A 198 -28.62 -41.87 -16.78
CA ASP A 198 -29.36 -43.13 -16.67
C ASP A 198 -29.80 -43.44 -15.23
N ASP A 199 -28.93 -43.12 -14.26
CA ASP A 199 -29.19 -43.12 -12.84
C ASP A 199 -28.93 -41.74 -12.23
N LEU A 200 -29.92 -41.21 -11.52
CA LEU A 200 -29.88 -39.84 -10.99
C LEU A 200 -28.80 -39.67 -9.90
N GLU A 201 -28.55 -40.70 -9.10
CA GLU A 201 -27.57 -40.66 -8.00
C GLU A 201 -26.16 -40.67 -8.57
N ALA A 202 -25.88 -41.60 -9.49
CA ALA A 202 -24.58 -41.69 -10.17
C ALA A 202 -24.26 -40.45 -11.01
N ALA A 203 -25.26 -39.87 -11.69
CA ALA A 203 -25.10 -38.63 -12.43
C ALA A 203 -24.82 -37.43 -11.50
N TYR A 204 -25.46 -37.40 -10.32
CA TYR A 204 -25.22 -36.38 -9.31
C TYR A 204 -23.82 -36.47 -8.71
N ASP A 205 -23.36 -37.67 -8.36
CA ASP A 205 -22.02 -37.87 -7.82
C ASP A 205 -20.92 -37.49 -8.82
N GLN A 206 -21.11 -37.77 -10.11
CA GLN A 206 -20.20 -37.32 -11.17
C GLN A 206 -20.15 -35.79 -11.30
N LEU A 207 -21.33 -35.14 -11.32
CA LEU A 207 -21.42 -33.69 -11.37
C LEU A 207 -20.75 -33.04 -10.15
N LYS A 208 -21.06 -33.56 -8.96
CA LYS A 208 -20.48 -33.13 -7.70
C LYS A 208 -18.96 -33.26 -7.72
N SER A 209 -18.44 -34.44 -8.06
CA SER A 209 -17.01 -34.72 -8.13
C SER A 209 -16.26 -33.77 -9.06
N ALA A 210 -16.84 -33.40 -10.21
CA ALA A 210 -16.24 -32.45 -11.15
C ALA A 210 -16.14 -31.02 -10.60
N LEU A 211 -17.00 -30.67 -9.64
CA LEU A 211 -17.12 -29.32 -9.10
C LEU A 211 -16.54 -29.19 -7.69
N MET A 212 -16.15 -30.28 -7.03
CA MET A 212 -15.70 -30.28 -5.63
C MET A 212 -14.54 -29.31 -5.38
N GLU A 213 -13.57 -29.20 -6.29
CA GLU A 213 -12.44 -28.29 -6.13
C GLU A 213 -12.90 -26.82 -6.08
N GLU A 214 -13.80 -26.43 -6.99
CA GLU A 214 -14.33 -25.06 -7.03
C GLU A 214 -15.28 -24.80 -5.85
N ILE A 215 -16.08 -25.80 -5.45
CA ILE A 215 -16.94 -25.73 -4.25
C ILE A 215 -16.07 -25.46 -3.02
N GLN A 216 -14.95 -26.17 -2.89
CA GLN A 216 -14.02 -25.99 -1.78
C GLN A 216 -13.38 -24.60 -1.79
N LYS A 217 -12.97 -24.07 -2.95
CA LYS A 217 -12.44 -22.70 -3.08
C LYS A 217 -13.41 -21.64 -2.56
N VAL A 218 -14.70 -21.76 -2.88
CA VAL A 218 -15.73 -20.83 -2.38
C VAL A 218 -15.94 -20.97 -0.88
N GLN A 219 -15.98 -22.21 -0.37
CA GLN A 219 -16.14 -22.47 1.07
C GLN A 219 -14.93 -21.98 1.87
N ASP A 220 -13.70 -22.19 1.37
CA ASP A 220 -12.47 -21.72 2.00
C ASP A 220 -12.40 -20.20 1.99
N ALA A 221 -12.72 -19.54 0.86
CA ALA A 221 -12.72 -18.09 0.79
C ALA A 221 -13.75 -17.45 1.72
N LYS A 222 -14.92 -18.08 1.91
CA LYS A 222 -15.89 -17.66 2.93
C LYS A 222 -15.34 -17.79 4.35
N ASN A 223 -14.59 -18.85 4.63
CA ASN A 223 -13.94 -19.04 5.93
C ASN A 223 -12.80 -18.05 6.17
N VAL A 224 -12.06 -17.66 5.12
CA VAL A 224 -10.96 -16.68 5.20
C VAL A 224 -11.50 -15.24 5.36
N MET A 225 -12.59 -14.88 4.68
CA MET A 225 -13.21 -13.55 4.80
C MET A 225 -13.96 -13.34 6.11
N ALA A 226 -14.38 -14.40 6.81
CA ALA A 226 -15.15 -14.29 8.05
C ALA A 226 -14.28 -14.13 9.32
N GLY A 227 -12.95 -14.11 9.19
CA GLY A 227 -12.04 -14.17 10.34
C GLY A 227 -12.25 -15.43 11.19
N PRO A 228 -11.55 -15.56 12.33
CA PRO A 228 -11.77 -16.66 13.26
C PRO A 228 -13.21 -16.64 13.80
N ARG A 229 -13.82 -17.82 14.01
CA ARG A 229 -15.20 -17.89 14.52
C ARG A 229 -15.28 -17.27 15.92
N PRO A 230 -16.22 -16.34 16.18
CA PRO A 230 -16.39 -15.80 17.53
C PRO A 230 -16.82 -16.87 18.53
N VAL A 231 -16.57 -16.64 19.81
CA VAL A 231 -17.07 -17.46 20.91
C VAL A 231 -18.05 -16.66 21.75
N VAL A 232 -19.25 -17.19 21.92
CA VAL A 232 -20.27 -16.68 22.82
C VAL A 232 -20.18 -17.45 24.13
N LEU A 233 -19.83 -16.75 25.21
CA LEU A 233 -19.81 -17.30 26.56
C LEU A 233 -20.99 -16.73 27.36
N SER A 234 -21.91 -17.62 27.76
CA SER A 234 -23.09 -17.25 28.56
C SER A 234 -23.13 -18.01 29.89
N GLY A 235 -23.94 -17.54 30.83
CA GLY A 235 -24.12 -18.17 32.14
C GLY A 235 -24.37 -17.16 33.25
N PRO A 236 -24.81 -17.58 34.45
CA PRO A 236 -25.19 -16.64 35.49
C PRO A 236 -23.98 -15.97 36.13
N SER A 237 -24.17 -14.74 36.65
CA SER A 237 -23.12 -14.05 37.40
C SER A 237 -22.73 -14.86 38.64
N GLY A 238 -21.45 -15.21 38.78
CA GLY A 238 -20.95 -16.10 39.84
C GLY A 238 -20.69 -17.55 39.41
N ALA A 239 -21.00 -17.91 38.17
CA ALA A 239 -20.67 -19.23 37.59
C ALA A 239 -19.16 -19.43 37.35
N GLY A 240 -18.38 -18.35 37.22
CA GLY A 240 -16.91 -18.41 37.06
C GLY A 240 -16.37 -18.07 35.66
N LYS A 241 -17.22 -17.53 34.78
CA LYS A 241 -16.86 -17.07 33.41
C LYS A 241 -15.57 -16.25 33.36
N SER A 242 -15.51 -15.15 34.11
CA SER A 242 -14.34 -14.27 34.11
C SER A 242 -13.06 -14.95 34.57
N THR A 243 -13.14 -15.96 35.45
CA THR A 243 -11.96 -16.73 35.89
C THR A 243 -11.45 -17.63 34.76
N LEU A 244 -12.36 -18.33 34.07
CA LEU A 244 -12.02 -19.16 32.91
C LEU A 244 -11.45 -18.32 31.76
N LEU A 245 -12.06 -17.18 31.45
CA LEU A 245 -11.61 -16.26 30.40
C LEU A 245 -10.23 -15.67 30.69
N LYS A 246 -9.99 -15.19 31.92
CA LYS A 246 -8.67 -14.66 32.32
C LYS A 246 -7.56 -15.70 32.17
N ARG A 247 -7.85 -16.96 32.52
CA ARG A 247 -6.90 -18.06 32.33
C ARG A 247 -6.71 -18.38 30.84
N LEU A 248 -7.79 -18.42 30.06
CA LEU A 248 -7.74 -18.69 28.62
C LEU A 248 -6.88 -17.64 27.88
N MET A 249 -7.07 -16.36 28.18
CA MET A 249 -6.28 -15.27 27.58
C MET A 249 -4.81 -15.30 27.99
N LYS A 250 -4.53 -15.72 29.22
CA LYS A 250 -3.16 -15.86 29.71
C LYS A 250 -2.44 -17.02 29.04
N ASP A 251 -3.11 -18.15 28.89
CA ASP A 251 -2.52 -19.36 28.31
C ASP A 251 -2.38 -19.26 26.77
N TYR A 252 -3.16 -18.39 26.13
CA TYR A 252 -3.18 -18.15 24.68
C TYR A 252 -3.09 -16.66 24.34
N GLU A 253 -1.99 -16.02 24.73
CA GLU A 253 -1.77 -14.59 24.51
C GLU A 253 -1.76 -14.25 23.01
N GLY A 254 -2.52 -13.21 22.64
CA GLY A 254 -2.66 -12.78 21.26
C GLY A 254 -3.52 -13.69 20.36
N VAL A 255 -4.29 -14.65 20.92
CA VAL A 255 -5.25 -15.46 20.14
C VAL A 255 -6.69 -14.93 20.25
N PHE A 256 -7.01 -14.27 21.37
CA PHE A 256 -8.37 -13.83 21.69
C PHE A 256 -8.46 -12.32 21.85
N GLY A 257 -9.61 -11.74 21.50
CA GLY A 257 -9.97 -10.34 21.78
C GLY A 257 -11.38 -10.24 22.35
N PHE A 258 -11.65 -9.23 23.19
CA PHE A 258 -12.99 -8.97 23.71
C PHE A 258 -13.74 -7.98 22.81
N SER A 259 -15.02 -8.24 22.53
CA SER A 259 -15.92 -7.21 22.01
C SER A 259 -16.28 -6.24 23.13
N VAL A 260 -15.93 -4.96 23.00
CA VAL A 260 -16.32 -3.94 23.99
C VAL A 260 -17.76 -3.52 23.72
N SER A 261 -18.71 -4.01 24.54
CA SER A 261 -20.13 -3.68 24.38
C SER A 261 -20.46 -2.26 24.88
N HIS A 262 -21.57 -1.69 24.44
CA HIS A 262 -22.12 -0.44 24.93
C HIS A 262 -23.03 -0.67 26.13
N THR A 263 -23.07 0.27 27.08
CA THR A 263 -24.03 0.23 28.19
C THR A 263 -24.49 1.62 28.62
N THR A 264 -25.75 1.72 29.06
CA THR A 264 -26.31 2.95 29.67
C THR A 264 -26.10 3.02 31.18
N ARG A 265 -25.47 2.01 31.77
CA ARG A 265 -25.15 1.97 33.20
C ARG A 265 -23.98 2.91 33.48
N ASN A 266 -23.96 3.57 34.63
CA ASN A 266 -22.76 4.29 35.07
C ASN A 266 -21.57 3.33 35.34
N PRO A 267 -20.32 3.72 35.03
CA PRO A 267 -19.13 2.95 35.37
C PRO A 267 -19.04 2.67 36.88
N ARG A 268 -18.62 1.46 37.26
CA ARG A 268 -18.26 1.11 38.64
C ARG A 268 -16.83 1.57 38.97
N PRO A 269 -16.46 1.68 40.26
CA PRO A 269 -15.08 1.96 40.64
C PRO A 269 -14.11 0.96 40.01
N GLY A 270 -13.20 1.45 39.17
CA GLY A 270 -12.19 0.64 38.46
C GLY A 270 -12.56 0.21 37.04
N GLU A 271 -13.79 0.46 36.57
CA GLU A 271 -14.15 0.27 35.15
C GLU A 271 -13.69 1.49 34.32
N VAL A 272 -13.18 1.24 33.12
CA VAL A 272 -12.64 2.23 32.18
C VAL A 272 -13.47 2.21 30.90
N ASP A 273 -13.88 3.40 30.45
CA ASP A 273 -14.62 3.59 29.19
C ASP A 273 -13.79 3.17 27.98
N GLY A 274 -14.42 2.48 27.02
CA GLY A 274 -13.75 1.93 25.83
C GLY A 274 -12.90 0.68 26.10
N LYS A 275 -12.84 0.20 27.35
CA LYS A 275 -12.16 -1.05 27.71
C LYS A 275 -13.12 -2.07 28.32
N ASP A 276 -13.86 -1.66 29.35
CA ASP A 276 -14.83 -2.54 30.02
C ASP A 276 -16.19 -2.48 29.31
N TYR A 277 -16.66 -1.27 29.01
CA TYR A 277 -17.82 -0.98 28.16
C TYR A 277 -17.62 0.38 27.49
N HIS A 278 -18.36 0.64 26.41
CA HIS A 278 -18.66 2.00 25.97
C HIS A 278 -19.84 2.54 26.79
N PHE A 279 -19.55 3.36 27.79
CA PHE A 279 -20.54 3.95 28.67
C PHE A 279 -21.22 5.14 27.97
N THR A 280 -22.47 4.95 27.59
CA THR A 280 -23.20 5.89 26.71
C THR A 280 -24.59 6.19 27.24
N THR A 281 -25.34 7.05 26.55
CA THR A 281 -26.71 7.42 26.94
C THR A 281 -27.75 6.46 26.36
N ARG A 282 -28.95 6.45 26.95
CA ARG A 282 -30.06 5.61 26.46
C ARG A 282 -30.48 6.00 25.05
N GLU A 283 -30.43 7.29 24.74
CA GLU A 283 -30.74 7.84 23.43
C GLU A 283 -29.79 7.28 22.35
N ASN A 284 -28.48 7.23 22.64
CA ASN A 284 -27.49 6.73 21.69
C ASN A 284 -27.65 5.22 21.43
N VAL A 285 -27.92 4.42 22.48
CA VAL A 285 -28.18 2.98 22.29
C VAL A 285 -29.46 2.76 21.48
N GLN A 286 -30.51 3.53 21.75
CA GLN A 286 -31.77 3.42 21.00
C GLN A 286 -31.58 3.80 19.52
N GLU A 287 -30.83 4.87 19.24
CA GLU A 287 -30.53 5.27 17.86
C GLU A 287 -29.76 4.19 17.10
N GLY A 288 -28.75 3.56 17.72
CA GLY A 288 -28.02 2.46 17.08
C GLY A 288 -28.89 1.20 16.88
N ILE A 289 -29.85 0.93 17.77
CA ILE A 289 -30.83 -0.15 17.58
C ILE A 289 -31.71 0.15 16.37
N ASP A 290 -32.22 1.39 16.26
CA ASP A 290 -33.10 1.80 15.16
C ASP A 290 -32.38 1.75 13.79
N LYS A 291 -31.05 1.96 13.79
CA LYS A 291 -30.19 1.85 12.60
C LYS A 291 -29.69 0.43 12.30
N GLY A 292 -29.93 -0.54 13.18
CA GLY A 292 -29.45 -1.92 13.02
C GLY A 292 -27.93 -2.10 13.20
N GLU A 293 -27.30 -1.23 13.98
CA GLU A 293 -25.85 -1.22 14.27
C GLU A 293 -25.45 -2.27 15.31
N PHE A 294 -26.40 -2.70 16.16
CA PHE A 294 -26.18 -3.72 17.19
C PHE A 294 -26.50 -5.13 16.68
N ILE A 295 -25.62 -6.09 16.98
CA ILE A 295 -25.85 -7.51 16.71
C ILE A 295 -26.77 -8.14 17.75
N GLU A 296 -26.69 -7.63 18.98
CA GLU A 296 -27.56 -7.98 20.09
C GLU A 296 -27.77 -6.75 20.98
N ASN A 297 -28.93 -6.69 21.61
CA ASN A 297 -29.20 -5.75 22.69
C ASN A 297 -30.06 -6.40 23.77
N ALA A 298 -29.87 -5.95 25.01
CA ALA A 298 -30.63 -6.41 26.17
C ALA A 298 -30.83 -5.28 27.18
N GLU A 299 -31.95 -5.31 27.92
CA GLU A 299 -32.16 -4.43 29.07
C GLU A 299 -32.08 -5.22 30.37
N PHE A 300 -31.12 -4.88 31.22
CA PHE A 300 -30.92 -5.52 32.52
C PHE A 300 -30.87 -4.50 33.65
N SER A 301 -31.72 -4.72 34.66
CA SER A 301 -31.85 -3.83 35.83
C SER A 301 -32.08 -2.35 35.47
N GLY A 302 -32.81 -2.09 34.37
CA GLY A 302 -33.14 -0.75 33.90
C GLY A 302 -32.03 -0.04 33.11
N ASN A 303 -30.95 -0.74 32.75
CA ASN A 303 -29.90 -0.24 31.86
C ASN A 303 -29.89 -1.06 30.57
N MET A 304 -29.63 -0.42 29.44
CA MET A 304 -29.50 -1.08 28.15
C MET A 304 -28.03 -1.48 27.92
N TYR A 305 -27.85 -2.60 27.25
CA TYR A 305 -26.58 -3.15 26.82
C TYR A 305 -26.71 -3.51 25.33
N GLY A 306 -25.64 -3.35 24.57
CA GLY A 306 -25.63 -3.82 23.19
C GLY A 306 -24.22 -3.95 22.63
N THR A 307 -24.00 -5.00 21.87
CA THR A 307 -22.72 -5.25 21.18
C THR A 307 -22.86 -4.83 19.72
N SER A 308 -22.05 -3.88 19.27
CA SER A 308 -22.10 -3.38 17.89
C SER A 308 -21.45 -4.38 16.94
N LYS A 309 -21.89 -4.38 15.68
CA LYS A 309 -21.24 -5.17 14.62
C LYS A 309 -19.78 -4.77 14.43
N SER A 310 -19.50 -3.46 14.48
CA SER A 310 -18.13 -2.92 14.39
C SER A 310 -17.20 -3.46 15.47
N ALA A 311 -17.68 -3.61 16.72
CA ALA A 311 -16.85 -4.12 17.82
C ALA A 311 -16.43 -5.58 17.62
N ILE A 312 -17.16 -6.34 16.82
CA ILE A 312 -16.82 -7.71 16.45
C ILE A 312 -15.86 -7.69 15.25
N GLU A 313 -16.18 -6.88 14.24
CA GLU A 313 -15.35 -6.68 13.04
C GLU A 313 -13.93 -6.19 13.41
N ASP A 314 -13.79 -5.28 14.38
CA ASP A 314 -12.50 -4.77 14.84
C ASP A 314 -11.59 -5.86 15.44
N VAL A 315 -12.19 -6.84 16.12
CA VAL A 315 -11.46 -7.98 16.69
C VAL A 315 -11.14 -9.02 15.62
N GLN A 316 -12.07 -9.26 14.69
CA GLN A 316 -11.85 -10.17 13.57
C GLN A 316 -10.80 -9.63 12.58
N ALA A 317 -10.74 -8.31 12.37
CA ALA A 317 -9.73 -7.64 11.54
C ALA A 317 -8.31 -7.84 12.08
N GLN A 318 -8.16 -8.07 13.39
CA GLN A 318 -6.88 -8.39 14.03
C GLN A 318 -6.56 -9.90 13.96
N ASN A 319 -7.37 -10.68 13.25
CA ASN A 319 -7.29 -12.14 13.17
C ASN A 319 -7.32 -12.82 14.56
N LEU A 320 -8.13 -12.28 15.49
CA LEU A 320 -8.34 -12.82 16.82
C LEU A 320 -9.72 -13.50 16.94
N ILE A 321 -9.83 -14.49 17.82
CA ILE A 321 -11.12 -15.06 18.22
C ILE A 321 -11.85 -14.04 19.10
N CYS A 322 -12.96 -13.51 18.59
CA CYS A 322 -13.78 -12.55 19.32
C CYS A 322 -14.59 -13.22 20.43
N ILE A 323 -14.45 -12.73 21.66
CA ILE A 323 -15.18 -13.22 22.84
C ILE A 323 -16.35 -12.29 23.16
N LEU A 324 -17.54 -12.88 23.16
CA LEU A 324 -18.82 -12.25 23.49
C LEU A 324 -19.31 -12.78 24.84
N ASP A 325 -19.23 -11.97 25.91
CA ASP A 325 -19.81 -12.27 27.23
C ASP A 325 -21.25 -11.73 27.30
N VAL A 326 -22.22 -12.57 26.92
CA VAL A 326 -23.63 -12.19 26.77
C VAL A 326 -24.55 -13.07 27.61
N ASP A 327 -25.75 -12.58 27.92
CA ASP A 327 -26.77 -13.36 28.62
C ASP A 327 -27.57 -14.26 27.65
N ILE A 328 -28.53 -15.03 28.20
CA ILE A 328 -29.37 -15.93 27.41
C ILE A 328 -30.23 -15.22 26.36
N GLN A 329 -30.56 -13.95 26.57
CA GLN A 329 -31.31 -13.16 25.59
C GLN A 329 -30.38 -12.73 24.45
N GLY A 330 -29.16 -12.30 24.77
CA GLY A 330 -28.10 -12.06 23.79
C GLY A 330 -27.82 -13.29 22.94
N VAL A 331 -27.74 -14.49 23.54
CA VAL A 331 -27.59 -15.76 22.81
C VAL A 331 -28.72 -15.96 21.78
N LYS A 332 -29.97 -15.71 22.16
CA LYS A 332 -31.12 -15.83 21.25
C LYS A 332 -31.04 -14.83 20.11
N ASN A 333 -30.71 -13.57 20.40
CA ASN A 333 -30.56 -12.53 19.41
C ASN A 333 -29.45 -12.87 18.40
N ILE A 334 -28.28 -13.33 18.87
CA ILE A 334 -27.15 -13.69 18.00
C ILE A 334 -27.51 -14.90 17.12
N LYS A 335 -28.32 -15.86 17.61
CA LYS A 335 -28.78 -16.99 16.79
C LYS A 335 -29.70 -16.61 15.62
N GLU A 336 -30.26 -15.41 15.63
CA GLU A 336 -31.03 -14.86 14.51
C GLU A 336 -30.13 -14.18 13.45
N THR A 337 -28.80 -14.17 13.68
CA THR A 337 -27.78 -13.58 12.80
C THR A 337 -26.93 -14.65 12.10
N ASP A 338 -26.14 -14.22 11.12
CA ASP A 338 -25.20 -15.04 10.36
C ASP A 338 -23.79 -15.15 11.00
N LEU A 339 -23.63 -14.67 12.25
CA LEU A 339 -22.33 -14.61 12.93
C LEU A 339 -21.67 -15.99 13.16
N ASN A 340 -22.45 -17.06 13.22
CA ASN A 340 -21.99 -18.45 13.40
C ASN A 340 -20.94 -18.68 14.53
N PRO A 341 -21.15 -18.16 15.76
CA PRO A 341 -20.18 -18.33 16.83
C PRO A 341 -20.25 -19.72 17.46
N ILE A 342 -19.26 -20.04 18.30
CA ILE A 342 -19.28 -21.21 19.20
C ILE A 342 -20.00 -20.81 20.49
N TYR A 343 -21.12 -21.44 20.81
CA TYR A 343 -21.95 -21.14 21.97
C TYR A 343 -21.58 -22.02 23.16
N ILE A 344 -21.08 -21.41 24.23
CA ILE A 344 -20.68 -22.11 25.47
C ILE A 344 -21.44 -21.53 26.68
N SER A 345 -22.14 -22.37 27.41
CA SER A 345 -22.79 -22.00 28.69
C SER A 345 -21.92 -22.45 29.86
N VAL A 346 -21.67 -21.56 30.82
CA VAL A 346 -20.94 -21.87 32.07
C VAL A 346 -21.91 -21.79 33.25
N GLN A 347 -22.17 -22.92 33.88
CA GLN A 347 -23.14 -23.05 34.96
C GLN A 347 -22.46 -23.28 36.32
N PRO A 348 -23.05 -22.79 37.42
CA PRO A 348 -22.63 -23.18 38.76
C PRO A 348 -23.06 -24.63 39.06
N PRO A 349 -22.39 -25.33 40.00
CA PRO A 349 -22.75 -26.68 40.41
C PRO A 349 -24.15 -26.78 41.05
N SER A 350 -24.59 -25.71 41.72
CA SER A 350 -25.96 -25.60 42.24
C SER A 350 -26.34 -24.15 42.50
N MET A 351 -27.64 -23.88 42.58
CA MET A 351 -28.18 -22.56 42.97
C MET A 351 -27.74 -22.15 44.38
N GLU A 352 -27.58 -23.10 45.30
CA GLU A 352 -27.12 -22.85 46.67
C GLU A 352 -25.66 -22.35 46.69
N ILE A 353 -24.80 -22.95 45.85
CA ILE A 353 -23.41 -22.53 45.70
C ILE A 353 -23.34 -21.17 45.01
N LEU A 354 -24.19 -20.93 44.01
CA LEU A 354 -24.30 -19.62 43.36
C LEU A 354 -24.70 -18.52 44.34
N GLU A 355 -25.75 -18.74 45.13
CA GLU A 355 -26.20 -17.79 46.16
C GLU A 355 -25.10 -17.48 47.16
N LYS A 356 -24.40 -18.50 47.65
CA LYS A 356 -23.26 -18.31 48.55
C LYS A 356 -22.16 -17.45 47.91
N ARG A 357 -21.76 -17.75 46.67
CA ARG A 357 -20.75 -16.97 45.91
C ARG A 357 -21.17 -15.51 45.70
N LEU A 358 -22.46 -15.25 45.51
CA LEU A 358 -22.98 -13.89 45.33
C LEU A 358 -23.04 -13.12 46.65
N ARG A 359 -23.45 -13.76 47.76
CA ARG A 359 -23.47 -13.16 49.11
C ARG A 359 -22.06 -12.83 49.61
N ASP A 360 -21.09 -13.70 49.36
CA ASP A 360 -19.70 -13.53 49.80
C ASP A 360 -19.01 -12.30 49.19
N ARG A 361 -19.53 -11.75 48.08
CA ARG A 361 -19.00 -10.54 47.42
C ARG A 361 -19.32 -9.24 48.17
N GLN A 362 -20.33 -9.23 49.06
CA GLN A 362 -20.75 -8.06 49.84
C GLN A 362 -21.11 -6.78 49.04
N THR A 363 -21.34 -6.89 47.72
CA THR A 363 -21.62 -5.75 46.83
C THR A 363 -23.10 -5.59 46.47
N GLU A 364 -23.98 -6.47 46.95
CA GLU A 364 -25.38 -6.57 46.49
C GLU A 364 -26.36 -6.29 47.64
N THR A 365 -27.51 -5.70 47.33
CA THR A 365 -28.68 -5.63 48.24
C THR A 365 -29.52 -6.90 48.12
N GLU A 366 -30.30 -7.27 49.15
CA GLU A 366 -31.16 -8.47 49.10
C GLU A 366 -32.13 -8.46 47.89
N ASP A 367 -32.70 -7.30 47.55
CA ASP A 367 -33.57 -7.17 46.38
C ASP A 367 -32.84 -7.40 45.05
N SER A 368 -31.59 -6.95 44.93
CA SER A 368 -30.77 -7.17 43.74
C SER A 368 -30.26 -8.61 43.63
N LEU A 369 -29.97 -9.23 44.78
CA LEU A 369 -29.56 -10.63 44.88
C LEU A 369 -30.68 -11.55 44.42
N GLN A 370 -31.90 -11.33 44.91
CA GLN A 370 -33.06 -12.14 44.54
C GLN A 370 -33.33 -12.10 43.02
N LYS A 371 -33.26 -10.91 42.42
CA LYS A 371 -33.41 -10.74 40.96
C LYS A 371 -32.36 -11.53 40.17
N ARG A 372 -31.10 -11.57 40.64
CA ARG A 372 -30.04 -12.34 39.99
C ARG A 372 -30.22 -13.84 40.13
N LEU A 373 -30.71 -14.31 41.28
CA LEU A 373 -31.00 -15.73 41.50
C LEU A 373 -32.17 -16.20 40.63
N ASP A 374 -33.20 -15.37 40.45
CA ASP A 374 -34.32 -15.70 39.57
C ASP A 374 -33.88 -15.72 38.09
N ALA A 375 -33.06 -14.75 37.66
CA ALA A 375 -32.47 -14.76 36.33
C ALA A 375 -31.56 -15.98 36.10
N ALA A 376 -30.74 -16.35 37.09
CA ALA A 376 -29.87 -17.51 37.01
C ALA A 376 -30.66 -18.84 36.90
N ARG A 377 -31.82 -18.94 37.56
CA ARG A 377 -32.70 -20.11 37.43
C ARG A 377 -33.20 -20.25 36.00
N THR A 378 -33.69 -19.16 35.41
CA THR A 378 -34.14 -19.14 34.03
C THR A 378 -33.02 -19.45 33.04
N ASP A 379 -31.82 -18.91 33.27
CA ASP A 379 -30.64 -19.14 32.43
C ASP A 379 -30.20 -20.62 32.44
N MET A 380 -30.18 -21.26 33.63
CA MET A 380 -29.87 -22.69 33.77
C MET A 380 -30.94 -23.58 33.14
N GLU A 381 -32.23 -23.21 33.21
CA GLU A 381 -33.32 -23.95 32.56
C GLU A 381 -33.21 -23.88 31.04
N LEU A 382 -33.07 -22.68 30.48
CA LEU A 382 -32.98 -22.46 29.02
C LEU A 382 -31.69 -23.04 28.41
N SER A 383 -30.58 -23.02 29.16
CA SER A 383 -29.31 -23.59 28.70
C SER A 383 -29.37 -25.11 28.45
N ASN A 384 -30.35 -25.81 29.05
CA ASN A 384 -30.54 -27.24 28.84
C ASN A 384 -31.44 -27.58 27.64
N GLU A 385 -31.96 -26.57 26.93
CA GLU A 385 -32.73 -26.80 25.71
C GLU A 385 -31.83 -27.29 24.56
N PRO A 386 -32.21 -28.37 23.84
CA PRO A 386 -31.43 -28.89 22.73
C PRO A 386 -31.19 -27.82 21.65
N GLY A 387 -29.93 -27.64 21.23
CA GLY A 387 -29.54 -26.69 20.19
C GLY A 387 -29.28 -25.25 20.66
N MET A 388 -29.42 -24.95 21.96
CA MET A 388 -29.07 -23.63 22.49
C MET A 388 -27.56 -23.40 22.63
N PHE A 389 -26.83 -24.37 23.16
CA PHE A 389 -25.39 -24.28 23.31
C PHE A 389 -24.70 -25.48 22.66
N ASP A 390 -23.52 -25.25 22.10
CA ASP A 390 -22.65 -26.31 21.58
C ASP A 390 -21.99 -27.07 22.75
N LEU A 391 -21.75 -26.36 23.87
CA LEU A 391 -21.21 -26.94 25.09
C LEU A 391 -21.83 -26.29 26.34
N VAL A 392 -22.17 -27.12 27.34
CA VAL A 392 -22.57 -26.69 28.68
C VAL A 392 -21.54 -27.19 29.69
N ILE A 393 -20.85 -26.26 30.37
CA ILE A 393 -19.80 -26.53 31.35
C ILE A 393 -20.37 -26.29 32.75
N VAL A 394 -20.42 -27.33 33.58
CA VAL A 394 -20.70 -27.17 35.02
C VAL A 394 -19.39 -26.91 35.74
N ASN A 395 -19.23 -25.72 36.32
CA ASN A 395 -17.99 -25.28 36.99
C ASN A 395 -17.97 -25.66 38.48
N ASP A 396 -17.90 -26.96 38.74
CA ASP A 396 -17.69 -27.56 40.06
C ASP A 396 -16.20 -27.65 40.42
N ASP A 397 -15.36 -28.04 39.45
CA ASP A 397 -13.90 -28.04 39.50
C ASP A 397 -13.33 -27.14 38.39
N LEU A 398 -12.46 -26.19 38.80
CA LEU A 398 -11.97 -25.16 37.88
C LEU A 398 -11.04 -25.73 36.79
N GLU A 399 -10.23 -26.76 37.10
CA GLU A 399 -9.34 -27.38 36.13
C GLU A 399 -10.15 -28.15 35.09
N ALA A 400 -11.07 -29.00 35.53
CA ALA A 400 -11.93 -29.77 34.63
C ALA A 400 -12.83 -28.87 33.76
N ALA A 401 -13.33 -27.76 34.31
CA ALA A 401 -14.10 -26.78 33.55
C ALA A 401 -13.23 -26.06 32.51
N TYR A 402 -11.99 -25.72 32.86
CA TYR A 402 -11.04 -25.09 31.94
C TYR A 402 -10.62 -26.02 30.81
N ASP A 403 -10.34 -27.29 31.09
CA ASP A 403 -9.98 -28.28 30.07
C ASP A 403 -11.12 -28.51 29.06
N GLN A 404 -12.38 -28.50 29.53
CA GLN A 404 -13.55 -28.57 28.65
C GLN A 404 -13.66 -27.34 27.75
N LEU A 405 -13.51 -26.14 28.31
CA LEU A 405 -13.52 -24.88 27.55
C LEU A 405 -12.41 -24.87 26.49
N LYS A 406 -11.18 -25.20 26.89
CA LYS A 406 -10.01 -25.29 26.02
C LYS A 406 -10.23 -26.29 24.88
N SER A 407 -10.74 -27.47 25.19
CA SER A 407 -10.98 -28.51 24.18
C SER A 407 -12.00 -28.08 23.14
N ALA A 408 -13.04 -27.35 23.54
CA ALA A 408 -14.06 -26.83 22.62
C ALA A 408 -13.52 -25.75 21.66
N LEU A 409 -12.51 -24.99 22.09
CA LEU A 409 -11.94 -23.88 21.32
C LEU A 409 -10.65 -24.27 20.59
N MET A 410 -10.09 -25.45 20.83
CA MET A 410 -8.77 -25.84 20.33
C MET A 410 -8.65 -25.76 18.81
N GLU A 411 -9.69 -26.14 18.07
CA GLU A 411 -9.68 -26.08 16.60
C GLU A 411 -9.51 -24.64 16.09
N GLU A 412 -10.26 -23.69 16.65
CA GLU A 412 -10.15 -22.27 16.27
C GLU A 412 -8.85 -21.64 16.77
N ILE A 413 -8.40 -22.01 17.98
CA ILE A 413 -7.09 -21.60 18.51
C ILE A 413 -5.98 -22.01 17.53
N GLN A 414 -6.02 -23.25 17.05
CA GLN A 414 -5.03 -23.76 16.11
C GLN A 414 -5.10 -23.00 14.77
N LYS A 415 -6.28 -22.66 14.24
CA LYS A 415 -6.41 -21.86 13.00
C LYS A 415 -5.74 -20.48 13.11
N VAL A 416 -5.91 -19.81 14.25
CA VAL A 416 -5.27 -18.51 14.51
C VAL A 416 -3.75 -18.65 14.69
N GLN A 417 -3.30 -19.72 15.34
CA GLN A 417 -1.88 -19.98 15.51
C GLN A 417 -1.21 -20.41 14.19
N ASP A 418 -1.87 -21.23 13.36
CA ASP A 418 -1.40 -21.68 12.06
C ASP A 418 -1.30 -20.52 11.06
N THR A 419 -2.21 -19.53 11.12
CA THR A 419 -2.09 -18.30 10.33
C THR A 419 -0.90 -17.46 10.77
N LYS A 420 -0.56 -17.44 12.07
CA LYS A 420 0.67 -16.81 12.58
C LYS A 420 1.95 -17.60 12.24
N ASP A 421 1.86 -18.92 12.19
CA ASP A 421 3.00 -19.79 11.87
C ASP A 421 3.24 -19.90 10.35
N CYS A 422 2.20 -19.71 9.53
CA CYS A 422 2.34 -19.53 8.09
C CYS A 422 2.98 -18.17 7.74
N THR A 423 2.80 -17.14 8.58
CA THR A 423 3.59 -15.90 8.48
C THR A 423 5.03 -16.04 8.98
N SER A 424 5.41 -17.18 9.59
CA SER A 424 6.77 -17.42 10.08
C SER A 424 7.53 -18.57 9.38
N SER A 425 6.91 -19.39 8.52
CA SER A 425 7.59 -20.61 8.00
C SER A 425 7.38 -21.03 6.54
N SER A 426 6.82 -20.21 5.64
CA SER A 426 6.97 -20.50 4.20
C SER A 426 7.08 -19.25 3.33
N THR A 427 8.03 -19.33 2.41
CA THR A 427 8.54 -18.30 1.50
C THR A 427 7.46 -17.57 0.69
N HIS A 428 7.65 -16.24 0.59
CA HIS A 428 6.93 -15.24 -0.21
C HIS A 428 5.58 -14.74 0.35
N ALA A 429 5.66 -13.91 1.38
CA ALA A 429 4.71 -12.83 1.62
C ALA A 429 5.50 -11.52 1.84
N VAL A 430 5.09 -10.45 1.15
CA VAL A 430 5.61 -9.10 1.39
C VAL A 430 5.24 -8.72 2.82
N CYS A 431 6.21 -8.79 3.72
CA CYS A 431 6.06 -8.48 5.12
C CYS A 431 6.43 -7.00 5.30
N VAL A 432 5.46 -6.14 5.58
CA VAL A 432 5.75 -4.84 6.19
C VAL A 432 6.20 -5.15 7.62
N MET A 433 7.51 -5.34 7.83
CA MET A 433 8.04 -5.60 9.15
C MET A 433 7.85 -4.36 10.04
N ALA A 434 7.06 -4.49 11.09
CA ALA A 434 7.08 -3.54 12.20
C ALA A 434 8.49 -3.57 12.83
N GLY A 435 9.17 -2.42 12.90
CA GLY A 435 10.52 -2.31 13.47
C GLY A 435 10.60 -2.72 14.95
N PRO A 436 11.81 -2.88 15.51
CA PRO A 436 12.01 -3.35 16.89
C PRO A 436 11.34 -2.43 17.92
N ARG A 437 10.76 -3.03 18.97
CA ARG A 437 10.09 -2.28 20.04
C ARG A 437 11.11 -1.47 20.85
N PRO A 438 10.82 -0.21 21.22
CA PRO A 438 11.69 0.54 22.13
C PRO A 438 11.73 -0.10 23.54
N VAL A 439 12.77 0.20 24.31
CA VAL A 439 12.87 -0.16 25.72
C VAL A 439 12.89 1.10 26.59
N VAL A 440 12.01 1.13 27.59
CA VAL A 440 11.99 2.15 28.63
C VAL A 440 12.68 1.57 29.87
N LEU A 441 13.82 2.16 30.26
CA LEU A 441 14.52 1.81 31.48
C LEU A 441 14.32 2.90 32.53
N SER A 442 13.74 2.54 33.67
CA SER A 442 13.51 3.46 34.79
C SER A 442 14.12 2.95 36.10
N GLY A 443 14.18 3.81 37.11
CA GLY A 443 14.69 3.47 38.44
C GLY A 443 15.53 4.59 39.07
N PRO A 444 15.86 4.53 40.37
CA PRO A 444 16.46 5.67 41.05
C PRO A 444 17.94 5.84 40.68
N SER A 445 18.43 7.08 40.78
CA SER A 445 19.86 7.36 40.54
C SER A 445 20.73 6.61 41.56
N GLY A 446 21.62 5.73 41.09
CA GLY A 446 22.42 4.85 41.95
C GLY A 446 21.96 3.38 41.96
N ALA A 447 20.85 3.05 41.30
CA ALA A 447 20.39 1.67 41.13
C ALA A 447 21.28 0.84 40.19
N GLY A 448 22.08 1.47 39.32
CA GLY A 448 23.03 0.79 38.42
C GLY A 448 22.64 0.73 36.95
N LYS A 449 21.59 1.46 36.52
CA LYS A 449 21.11 1.57 35.13
C LYS A 449 22.23 1.79 34.12
N SER A 450 23.04 2.84 34.30
CA SER A 450 24.12 3.17 33.37
C SER A 450 25.19 2.07 33.28
N THR A 451 25.39 1.26 34.33
CA THR A 451 26.32 0.13 34.32
C THR A 451 25.77 -1.02 33.48
N LEU A 452 24.48 -1.36 33.67
CA LEU A 452 23.79 -2.38 32.90
C LEU A 452 23.70 -1.99 31.42
N LEU A 453 23.34 -0.73 31.13
CA LEU A 453 23.28 -0.21 29.76
C LEU A 453 24.64 -0.21 29.07
N LYS A 454 25.71 0.26 29.73
CA LYS A 454 27.06 0.21 29.16
C LYS A 454 27.50 -1.21 28.81
N ARG A 455 27.13 -2.19 29.63
CA ARG A 455 27.41 -3.60 29.36
C ARG A 455 26.57 -4.12 28.21
N LEU A 456 25.27 -3.83 28.19
CA LEU A 456 24.35 -4.23 27.12
C LEU A 456 24.79 -3.71 25.75
N MET A 457 25.13 -2.41 25.68
CA MET A 457 25.64 -1.77 24.45
C MET A 457 26.96 -2.37 23.98
N LYS A 458 27.80 -2.85 24.91
CA LYS A 458 29.09 -3.47 24.60
C LYS A 458 28.93 -4.90 24.09
N ASP A 459 28.07 -5.69 24.72
CA ASP A 459 27.84 -7.09 24.35
C ASP A 459 27.03 -7.20 23.03
N TYR A 460 26.24 -6.18 22.71
CA TYR A 460 25.37 -6.11 21.53
C TYR A 460 25.63 -4.83 20.70
N GLU A 461 26.87 -4.69 20.22
CA GLU A 461 27.30 -3.51 19.48
C GLU A 461 26.45 -3.30 18.20
N GLY A 462 25.90 -2.10 18.05
CA GLY A 462 25.04 -1.72 16.95
C GLY A 462 23.65 -2.35 16.97
N VAL A 463 23.18 -2.94 18.08
CA VAL A 463 21.78 -3.40 18.21
C VAL A 463 20.87 -2.33 18.81
N PHE A 464 21.45 -1.43 19.61
CA PHE A 464 20.73 -0.46 20.42
C PHE A 464 21.14 0.98 20.07
N GLY A 465 20.21 1.93 20.21
CA GLY A 465 20.47 3.37 20.13
C GLY A 465 19.80 4.13 21.27
N PHE A 466 20.38 5.25 21.70
CA PHE A 466 19.79 6.10 22.74
C PHE A 466 18.94 7.21 22.12
N SER A 467 17.75 7.45 22.66
CA SER A 467 17.04 8.71 22.42
C SER A 467 17.69 9.79 23.28
N VAL A 468 18.39 10.75 22.67
CA VAL A 468 19.02 11.85 23.40
C VAL A 468 17.94 12.85 23.82
N SER A 469 17.57 12.85 25.11
CA SER A 469 16.54 13.76 25.63
C SER A 469 17.07 15.19 25.77
N HIS A 470 16.17 16.18 25.78
CA HIS A 470 16.47 17.57 26.08
C HIS A 470 16.44 17.82 27.60
N THR A 471 17.27 18.73 28.10
CA THR A 471 17.22 19.20 29.49
C THR A 471 17.57 20.66 29.64
N THR A 472 16.96 21.34 30.61
CA THR A 472 17.29 22.73 30.99
C THR A 472 18.38 22.83 32.05
N ARG A 473 18.92 21.70 32.51
CA ARG A 473 19.97 21.63 33.53
C ARG A 473 21.33 21.94 32.91
N ASP A 474 22.24 22.59 33.63
CA ASP A 474 23.63 22.70 33.20
C ASP A 474 24.33 21.32 33.10
N PRO A 475 25.18 21.08 32.08
CA PRO A 475 25.96 19.84 31.95
C PRO A 475 26.91 19.64 33.14
N ARG A 476 27.02 18.41 33.62
CA ARG A 476 27.98 18.02 34.67
C ARG A 476 29.37 17.80 34.08
N PRO A 477 30.44 17.82 34.90
CA PRO A 477 31.78 17.49 34.44
C PRO A 477 31.82 16.11 33.75
N GLY A 478 32.09 16.11 32.44
CA GLY A 478 32.18 14.91 31.61
C GLY A 478 30.92 14.57 30.79
N GLU A 479 29.81 15.30 30.96
CA GLU A 479 28.66 15.22 30.05
C GLU A 479 28.91 16.06 28.79
N VAL A 480 28.46 15.57 27.64
CA VAL A 480 28.64 16.16 26.31
C VAL A 480 27.27 16.44 25.70
N ASP A 481 27.08 17.67 25.21
CA ASP A 481 25.84 18.08 24.53
C ASP A 481 25.61 17.28 23.24
N GLY A 482 24.35 16.91 22.99
CA GLY A 482 23.95 16.06 21.87
C GLY A 482 24.34 14.58 22.00
N LYS A 483 24.96 14.20 23.12
CA LYS A 483 25.29 12.80 23.43
C LYS A 483 24.63 12.32 24.72
N ASP A 484 24.79 13.08 25.80
CA ASP A 484 24.21 12.75 27.10
C ASP A 484 22.80 13.35 27.23
N TYR A 485 22.64 14.63 26.87
CA TYR A 485 21.37 15.33 26.69
C TYR A 485 21.56 16.44 25.64
N HIS A 486 20.46 16.96 25.09
CA HIS A 486 20.43 18.29 24.47
C HIS A 486 20.22 19.35 25.57
N PHE A 487 21.31 19.99 25.99
CA PHE A 487 21.30 21.02 27.01
C PHE A 487 20.77 22.34 26.42
N THR A 488 19.57 22.73 26.81
CA THR A 488 18.83 23.84 26.19
C THR A 488 18.21 24.77 27.23
N THR A 489 17.50 25.81 26.79
CA THR A 489 16.84 26.76 27.70
C THR A 489 15.41 26.35 28.00
N ARG A 490 14.86 26.88 29.11
CA ARG A 490 13.48 26.58 29.53
C ARG A 490 12.46 27.03 28.49
N GLU A 491 12.71 28.16 27.84
CA GLU A 491 11.85 28.70 26.79
C GLU A 491 11.75 27.75 25.60
N LYS A 492 12.88 27.17 25.16
CA LYS A 492 12.92 26.22 24.04
C LYS A 492 12.20 24.91 24.36
N VAL A 493 12.35 24.38 25.58
CA VAL A 493 11.61 23.18 25.99
C VAL A 493 10.11 23.47 26.06
N GLN A 494 9.71 24.64 26.58
CA GLN A 494 8.30 25.03 26.64
C GLN A 494 7.69 25.18 25.24
N GLU A 495 8.42 25.80 24.31
CA GLU A 495 7.96 25.96 22.92
C GLU A 495 7.73 24.60 22.24
N GLY A 496 8.64 23.64 22.41
CA GLY A 496 8.45 22.30 21.85
C GLY A 496 7.32 21.52 22.51
N ILE A 497 7.04 21.76 23.81
CA ILE A 497 5.86 21.21 24.49
C ILE A 497 4.57 21.77 23.88
N ASP A 498 4.52 23.09 23.68
CA ASP A 498 3.34 23.78 23.11
C ASP A 498 3.06 23.32 21.67
N LYS A 499 4.10 22.94 20.92
CA LYS A 499 4.02 22.38 19.57
C LYS A 499 3.78 20.87 19.51
N GLY A 500 3.80 20.16 20.64
CA GLY A 500 3.61 18.71 20.68
C GLY A 500 4.78 17.88 20.13
N GLU A 501 6.01 18.44 20.15
CA GLU A 501 7.24 17.84 19.65
C GLU A 501 7.82 16.76 20.59
N PHE A 502 7.42 16.79 21.87
CA PHE A 502 7.87 15.85 22.89
C PHE A 502 6.90 14.68 23.06
N ILE A 503 7.43 13.47 23.17
CA ILE A 503 6.64 12.27 23.52
C ILE A 503 6.34 12.22 25.03
N GLU A 504 7.29 12.72 25.82
CA GLU A 504 7.16 12.89 27.26
C GLU A 504 7.94 14.14 27.68
N ASN A 505 7.45 14.81 28.73
CA ASN A 505 8.18 15.86 29.42
C ASN A 505 7.97 15.75 30.93
N ALA A 506 8.98 16.14 31.69
CA ALA A 506 8.94 16.13 33.16
C ALA A 506 9.77 17.29 33.73
N GLU A 507 9.37 17.82 34.89
CA GLU A 507 10.17 18.78 35.64
C GLU A 507 10.76 18.11 36.89
N PHE A 508 12.08 18.07 36.97
CA PHE A 508 12.81 17.48 38.10
C PHE A 508 13.86 18.43 38.66
N SER A 509 13.80 18.66 39.98
CA SER A 509 14.72 19.57 40.70
C SER A 509 14.81 20.98 40.08
N GLY A 510 13.70 21.48 39.55
CA GLY A 510 13.60 22.81 38.92
C GLY A 510 14.13 22.90 37.49
N ASN A 511 14.46 21.77 36.87
CA ASN A 511 14.87 21.68 35.46
C ASN A 511 13.85 20.85 34.67
N MET A 512 13.58 21.24 33.43
CA MET A 512 12.70 20.48 32.53
C MET A 512 13.52 19.47 31.74
N TYR A 513 12.91 18.32 31.48
CA TYR A 513 13.42 17.24 30.66
C TYR A 513 12.33 16.87 29.65
N GLY A 514 12.74 16.45 28.45
CA GLY A 514 11.78 15.94 27.48
C GLY A 514 12.45 15.16 26.37
N THR A 515 11.85 14.04 25.98
CA THR A 515 12.30 13.21 24.86
C THR A 515 11.50 13.57 23.62
N SER A 516 12.16 14.02 22.55
CA SER A 516 11.46 14.43 21.32
C SER A 516 11.04 13.20 20.52
N LYS A 517 9.95 13.34 19.75
CA LYS A 517 9.50 12.29 18.81
C LYS A 517 10.58 11.98 17.76
N SER A 518 11.23 13.03 17.25
CA SER A 518 12.34 12.92 16.30
C SER A 518 13.51 12.07 16.82
N ALA A 519 13.88 12.21 18.10
CA ALA A 519 14.98 11.43 18.68
C ALA A 519 14.68 9.93 18.73
N ILE A 520 13.40 9.54 18.76
CA ILE A 520 12.97 8.14 18.71
C ILE A 520 12.92 7.67 17.27
N GLU A 521 12.40 8.50 16.36
CA GLU A 521 12.36 8.22 14.92
C GLU A 521 13.76 8.02 14.34
N ASP A 522 14.75 8.81 14.75
CA ASP A 522 16.14 8.68 14.32
C ASP A 522 16.75 7.31 14.66
N VAL A 523 16.38 6.75 15.82
CA VAL A 523 16.87 5.43 16.25
C VAL A 523 16.10 4.32 15.55
N LYS A 524 14.78 4.50 15.35
CA LYS A 524 13.94 3.57 14.57
C LYS A 524 14.38 3.50 13.11
N ALA A 525 14.73 4.63 12.49
CA ALA A 525 15.22 4.70 11.11
C ALA A 525 16.53 3.92 10.90
N LYS A 526 17.33 3.76 11.96
CA LYS A 526 18.56 2.94 11.95
C LYS A 526 18.29 1.45 12.25
N ASN A 527 17.02 1.07 12.38
CA ASN A 527 16.57 -0.27 12.75
C ASN A 527 17.20 -0.79 14.07
N LEU A 528 17.40 0.11 15.04
CA LEU A 528 17.96 -0.19 16.35
C LEU A 528 16.86 -0.21 17.42
N ILE A 529 17.08 -0.98 18.49
CA ILE A 529 16.23 -0.89 19.68
C ILE A 529 16.49 0.46 20.36
N CYS A 530 15.47 1.31 20.41
CA CYS A 530 15.55 2.62 21.05
C CYS A 530 15.50 2.51 22.58
N ILE A 531 16.52 3.01 23.27
CA ILE A 531 16.61 3.05 24.74
C ILE A 531 16.17 4.42 25.24
N LEU A 532 15.14 4.43 26.08
CA LEU A 532 14.65 5.59 26.80
C LEU A 532 15.01 5.46 28.30
N ASP A 533 15.94 6.29 28.80
CA ASP A 533 16.29 6.37 30.24
C ASP A 533 15.45 7.47 30.89
N VAL A 534 14.28 7.10 31.41
CA VAL A 534 13.26 8.03 31.94
C VAL A 534 12.88 7.71 33.38
N ASP A 535 12.39 8.71 34.12
CA ASP A 535 11.89 8.50 35.47
C ASP A 535 10.45 7.93 35.48
N ILE A 536 9.91 7.67 36.67
CA ILE A 536 8.57 7.11 36.84
C ILE A 536 7.46 8.01 36.28
N GLN A 537 7.69 9.32 36.19
CA GLN A 537 6.73 10.24 35.59
C GLN A 537 6.78 10.15 34.06
N GLY A 538 7.99 10.07 33.48
CA GLY A 538 8.18 9.76 32.07
C GLY A 538 7.52 8.44 31.67
N VAL A 539 7.64 7.39 32.50
CA VAL A 539 6.95 6.10 32.28
C VAL A 539 5.44 6.26 32.17
N LYS A 540 4.82 7.04 33.06
CA LYS A 540 3.37 7.31 33.03
C LYS A 540 2.97 8.04 31.75
N ASN A 541 3.73 9.07 31.38
CA ASN A 541 3.47 9.84 30.16
C ASN A 541 3.60 8.97 28.90
N ILE A 542 4.63 8.13 28.80
CA ILE A 542 4.83 7.24 27.64
C ILE A 542 3.70 6.18 27.56
N LYS A 543 3.16 5.71 28.69
CA LYS A 543 2.00 4.79 28.69
C LYS A 543 0.71 5.39 28.16
N GLU A 544 0.61 6.73 28.07
CA GLU A 544 -0.50 7.42 27.42
C GLU A 544 -0.32 7.55 25.89
N THR A 545 0.79 7.02 25.35
CA THR A 545 1.14 7.05 23.92
C THR A 545 1.06 5.66 23.27
N ASP A 546 1.11 5.63 21.94
CA ASP A 546 1.12 4.43 21.10
C ASP A 546 2.52 3.81 20.89
N LEU A 547 3.54 4.29 21.63
CA LEU A 547 4.94 3.87 21.45
C LEU A 547 5.20 2.37 21.67
N ASN A 548 4.35 1.70 22.45
CA ASN A 548 4.43 0.27 22.81
C ASN A 548 5.83 -0.26 23.22
N PRO A 549 6.55 0.40 24.16
CA PRO A 549 7.87 -0.05 24.57
C PRO A 549 7.82 -1.20 25.59
N ILE A 550 8.96 -1.83 25.83
CA ILE A 550 9.19 -2.76 26.94
C ILE A 550 9.61 -1.94 28.17
N TYR A 551 8.83 -1.98 29.25
CA TYR A 551 9.06 -1.20 30.48
C TYR A 551 9.84 -2.01 31.52
N ILE A 552 11.05 -1.56 31.85
CA ILE A 552 11.92 -2.22 32.83
C ILE A 552 12.32 -1.24 33.95
N SER A 553 12.03 -1.60 35.20
CA SER A 553 12.49 -0.86 36.39
C SER A 553 13.74 -1.52 36.98
N VAL A 554 14.77 -0.74 37.29
CA VAL A 554 15.99 -1.20 37.96
C VAL A 554 16.06 -0.58 39.35
N GLN A 555 15.93 -1.41 40.38
CA GLN A 555 15.90 -1.00 41.77
C GLN A 555 17.20 -1.33 42.52
N PRO A 556 17.60 -0.54 43.52
CA PRO A 556 18.66 -0.92 44.44
C PRO A 556 18.15 -2.02 45.41
N PRO A 557 19.06 -2.83 45.99
CA PRO A 557 18.70 -3.86 46.96
C PRO A 557 18.08 -3.31 48.24
N SER A 558 18.47 -2.09 48.64
CA SER A 558 17.86 -1.37 49.75
C SER A 558 18.13 0.13 49.64
N MET A 559 17.31 0.94 50.33
CA MET A 559 17.51 2.39 50.46
C MET A 559 18.84 2.73 51.15
N GLU A 560 19.30 1.91 52.10
CA GLU A 560 20.56 2.10 52.81
C GLU A 560 21.76 1.92 51.87
N ILE A 561 21.69 0.93 50.97
CA ILE A 561 22.71 0.69 49.96
C ILE A 561 22.70 1.81 48.91
N LEU A 562 21.52 2.29 48.54
CA LEU A 562 21.37 3.45 47.64
C LEU A 562 21.99 4.72 48.24
N GLU A 563 21.68 5.04 49.50
CA GLU A 563 22.24 6.19 50.21
C GLU A 563 23.77 6.10 50.27
N LYS A 564 24.32 4.94 50.62
CA LYS A 564 25.77 4.73 50.63
C LYS A 564 26.39 4.99 49.25
N ARG A 565 25.80 4.41 48.18
CA ARG A 565 26.26 4.62 46.78
C ARG A 565 26.21 6.09 46.34
N LEU A 566 25.23 6.86 46.83
CA LEU A 566 25.11 8.29 46.54
C LEU A 566 26.12 9.13 47.33
N ARG A 567 26.35 8.83 48.61
CA ARG A 567 27.35 9.52 49.46
C ARG A 567 28.78 9.27 48.98
N ASP A 568 29.09 8.06 48.54
CA ASP A 568 30.43 7.67 48.08
C ASP A 568 30.88 8.43 46.82
N ARG A 569 29.95 9.07 46.07
CA ARG A 569 30.26 9.86 44.87
C ARG A 569 30.86 11.24 45.18
N GLN A 570 30.72 11.75 46.42
CA GLN A 570 31.25 13.05 46.86
C GLN A 570 30.82 14.29 46.02
N THR A 571 29.77 14.19 45.21
CA THR A 571 29.28 15.27 44.33
C THR A 571 28.01 15.95 44.83
N GLU A 572 27.46 15.53 45.98
CA GLU A 572 26.12 15.94 46.45
C GLU A 572 26.20 16.77 47.74
N THR A 573 25.26 17.70 47.92
CA THR A 573 25.02 18.37 49.21
C THR A 573 24.01 17.56 50.03
N GLU A 574 23.97 17.72 51.36
CA GLU A 574 22.99 17.00 52.20
C GLU A 574 21.54 17.27 51.76
N ASP A 575 21.23 18.49 51.33
CA ASP A 575 19.90 18.86 50.84
C ASP A 575 19.57 18.21 49.48
N SER A 576 20.55 18.06 48.57
CA SER A 576 20.31 17.37 47.29
C SER A 576 20.20 15.86 47.46
N LEU A 577 20.96 15.30 48.39
CA LEU A 577 20.92 13.88 48.74
C LEU A 577 19.54 13.50 49.30
N GLN A 578 19.02 14.28 50.26
CA GLN A 578 17.71 14.00 50.86
C GLN A 578 16.58 13.98 49.82
N LYS A 579 16.56 14.97 48.92
CA LYS A 579 15.58 15.02 47.82
C LYS A 579 15.63 13.80 46.90
N ARG A 580 16.83 13.29 46.60
CA ARG A 580 16.98 12.09 45.77
C ARG A 580 16.55 10.81 46.48
N LEU A 581 16.79 10.72 47.79
CA LEU A 581 16.32 9.58 48.59
C LEU A 581 14.79 9.56 48.71
N ASP A 582 14.16 10.73 48.85
CA ASP A 582 12.70 10.80 48.88
C ASP A 582 12.09 10.46 47.50
N ALA A 583 12.67 10.96 46.40
CA ALA A 583 12.26 10.58 45.05
C ALA A 583 12.46 9.07 44.78
N ALA A 584 13.57 8.49 45.24
CA ALA A 584 13.84 7.07 45.10
C ALA A 584 12.86 6.19 45.89
N ARG A 585 12.39 6.66 47.05
CA ARG A 585 11.35 5.97 47.81
C ARG A 585 10.04 5.91 47.03
N THR A 586 9.61 7.05 46.48
CA THR A 586 8.41 7.13 45.64
C THR A 586 8.54 6.27 44.38
N ASP A 587 9.70 6.30 43.73
CA ASP A 587 9.98 5.49 42.53
C ASP A 587 9.89 3.97 42.82
N MET A 588 10.48 3.52 43.93
CA MET A 588 10.40 2.11 44.37
C MET A 588 8.97 1.69 44.76
N GLU A 589 8.19 2.58 45.38
CA GLU A 589 6.78 2.31 45.73
C GLU A 589 5.92 2.17 44.47
N LEU A 590 5.99 3.14 43.56
CA LEU A 590 5.22 3.16 42.32
C LEU A 590 5.63 2.04 41.34
N SER A 591 6.91 1.67 41.32
CA SER A 591 7.41 0.57 40.48
C SER A 591 6.82 -0.79 40.86
N ASN A 592 6.31 -0.94 42.10
CA ASN A 592 5.67 -2.18 42.55
C ASN A 592 4.16 -2.22 42.26
N GLU A 593 3.59 -1.18 41.65
CA GLU A 593 2.19 -1.19 41.22
C GLU A 593 1.99 -2.16 40.03
N PRO A 594 1.00 -3.06 40.09
CA PRO A 594 0.73 -4.00 39.01
C PRO A 594 0.45 -3.29 37.67
N GLY A 595 1.16 -3.67 36.60
CA GLY A 595 1.01 -3.10 35.26
C GLY A 595 1.87 -1.87 34.96
N MET A 596 2.67 -1.39 35.93
CA MET A 596 3.56 -0.24 35.72
C MET A 596 4.82 -0.62 34.93
N PHE A 597 5.42 -1.78 35.21
CA PHE A 597 6.57 -2.29 34.48
C PHE A 597 6.33 -3.74 34.05
N ASP A 598 6.88 -4.11 32.89
CA ASP A 598 6.89 -5.50 32.40
C ASP A 598 7.90 -6.34 33.18
N LEU A 599 8.98 -5.70 33.67
CA LEU A 599 9.99 -6.33 34.51
C LEU A 599 10.52 -5.35 35.59
N VAL A 600 10.67 -5.86 36.82
CA VAL A 600 11.35 -5.15 37.91
C VAL A 600 12.61 -5.93 38.31
N ILE A 601 13.78 -5.33 38.12
CA ILE A 601 15.10 -5.92 38.40
C ILE A 601 15.64 -5.31 39.70
N VAL A 602 15.84 -6.13 40.73
CA VAL A 602 16.59 -5.72 41.92
C VAL A 602 18.07 -5.96 41.68
N ASN A 603 18.87 -4.90 41.63
CA ASN A 603 20.30 -4.96 41.31
C ASN A 603 21.17 -5.16 42.57
N ASP A 604 21.01 -6.32 43.20
CA ASP A 604 21.83 -6.81 44.31
C ASP A 604 23.14 -7.45 43.81
N ASP A 605 23.05 -8.28 42.77
CA ASP A 605 24.15 -8.87 42.02
C ASP A 605 24.11 -8.43 40.55
N LEU A 606 25.23 -7.88 40.07
CA LEU A 606 25.29 -7.27 38.73
C LEU A 606 25.15 -8.29 37.60
N GLU A 607 25.65 -9.52 37.78
CA GLU A 607 25.54 -10.58 36.76
C GLU A 607 24.09 -11.06 36.65
N ALA A 608 23.46 -11.37 37.79
CA ALA A 608 22.06 -11.80 37.82
C ALA A 608 21.10 -10.73 37.30
N ALA A 609 21.34 -9.45 37.63
CA ALA A 609 20.56 -8.32 37.11
C ALA A 609 20.75 -8.14 35.61
N TYR A 610 21.96 -8.37 35.09
CA TYR A 610 22.25 -8.28 33.66
C TYR A 610 21.61 -9.43 32.88
N ASP A 611 21.65 -10.65 33.39
CA ASP A 611 21.01 -11.80 32.74
C ASP A 611 19.48 -11.65 32.66
N GLN A 612 18.87 -11.07 33.70
CA GLN A 612 17.43 -10.72 33.67
C GLN A 612 17.12 -9.66 32.61
N LEU A 613 17.90 -8.58 32.56
CA LEU A 613 17.75 -7.52 31.55
C LEU A 613 17.90 -8.08 30.13
N LYS A 614 18.95 -8.88 29.91
CA LYS A 614 19.22 -9.54 28.63
C LYS A 614 18.08 -10.47 28.22
N SER A 615 17.59 -11.29 29.14
CA SER A 615 16.51 -12.25 28.85
C SER A 615 15.22 -11.54 28.43
N ALA A 616 14.89 -10.41 29.05
CA ALA A 616 13.71 -9.62 28.72
C ALA A 616 13.79 -8.95 27.33
N LEU A 617 15.00 -8.69 26.84
CA LEU A 617 15.24 -8.03 25.56
C LEU A 617 15.65 -8.98 24.44
N MET A 618 15.80 -10.28 24.74
CA MET A 618 16.40 -11.24 23.81
C MET A 618 15.61 -11.37 22.51
N GLU A 619 14.28 -11.34 22.57
CA GLU A 619 13.44 -11.41 21.38
C GLU A 619 13.68 -10.24 20.43
N GLU A 620 13.70 -9.01 20.96
CA GLU A 620 13.96 -7.80 20.17
C GLU A 620 15.41 -7.74 19.67
N ILE A 621 16.36 -8.18 20.50
CA ILE A 621 17.78 -8.31 20.12
C ILE A 621 17.90 -9.25 18.92
N GLN A 622 17.21 -10.39 18.95
CA GLN A 622 17.24 -11.37 17.87
C GLN A 622 16.63 -10.79 16.58
N LYS A 623 15.52 -10.05 16.66
CA LYS A 623 14.91 -9.36 15.49
C LYS A 623 15.91 -8.45 14.78
N VAL A 624 16.67 -7.65 15.54
CA VAL A 624 17.69 -6.75 14.98
C VAL A 624 18.91 -7.51 14.46
N GLN A 625 19.31 -8.58 15.14
CA GLN A 625 20.45 -9.41 14.70
C GLN A 625 20.11 -10.23 13.44
N ASP A 626 18.92 -10.80 13.34
CA ASP A 626 18.44 -11.52 12.15
C ASP A 626 18.36 -10.58 10.94
N ALA A 627 17.93 -9.33 11.14
CA ALA A 627 17.96 -8.30 10.11
C ALA A 627 19.38 -7.95 9.65
N LYS A 628 20.39 -8.09 10.52
CA LYS A 628 21.81 -7.88 10.19
C LYS A 628 22.50 -9.13 9.61
N ASP A 629 22.14 -10.33 10.02
CA ASP A 629 22.72 -11.57 9.49
C ASP A 629 22.20 -11.85 8.07
N CYS A 630 21.00 -11.36 7.73
CA CYS A 630 20.51 -11.28 6.36
C CYS A 630 21.41 -10.43 5.44
N THR A 631 22.20 -9.50 5.97
CA THR A 631 23.12 -8.65 5.17
C THR A 631 24.55 -9.20 5.10
N SER A 632 24.89 -10.29 5.81
CA SER A 632 26.26 -10.85 5.87
C SER A 632 26.40 -12.31 5.40
N SER A 633 25.32 -13.01 5.04
CA SER A 633 25.37 -14.38 4.51
C SER A 633 25.16 -14.44 2.99
N SER A 634 25.94 -15.30 2.32
CA SER A 634 26.05 -15.41 0.85
C SER A 634 24.87 -16.11 0.16
N THR A 635 23.64 -15.68 0.44
CA THR A 635 22.42 -16.10 -0.27
C THR A 635 21.51 -14.87 -0.35
N PRO A 636 20.89 -14.55 -1.51
CA PRO A 636 20.43 -13.20 -1.77
C PRO A 636 19.16 -12.90 -0.98
N ALA A 637 19.32 -12.19 0.15
CA ALA A 637 18.26 -11.43 0.77
C ALA A 637 18.18 -10.07 0.05
N VAL A 638 16.99 -9.71 -0.40
CA VAL A 638 16.69 -8.40 -1.00
C VAL A 638 16.97 -7.32 0.05
N CYS A 639 18.09 -6.60 -0.10
CA CYS A 639 18.49 -5.53 0.80
C CYS A 639 18.05 -4.19 0.20
N VAL A 640 17.00 -3.58 0.75
CA VAL A 640 16.63 -2.19 0.41
C VAL A 640 17.63 -1.26 1.09
N MET A 641 18.68 -0.88 0.37
CA MET A 641 19.60 0.18 0.81
C MET A 641 18.97 1.54 0.51
N ALA A 642 18.78 2.40 1.51
CA ALA A 642 18.48 3.80 1.28
C ALA A 642 19.63 4.46 0.50
N GLY A 643 19.33 5.23 -0.56
CA GLY A 643 20.33 5.94 -1.37
C GLY A 643 21.16 6.94 -0.56
N PRO A 644 22.32 7.39 -1.09
CA PRO A 644 23.22 8.27 -0.37
C PRO A 644 22.56 9.63 -0.07
N ARG A 645 22.79 10.15 1.15
CA ARG A 645 22.28 11.47 1.56
C ARG A 645 22.99 12.59 0.78
N PRO A 646 22.29 13.66 0.36
CA PRO A 646 22.94 14.84 -0.20
C PRO A 646 23.84 15.52 0.85
N VAL A 647 24.81 16.31 0.37
CA VAL A 647 25.75 17.07 1.20
C VAL A 647 25.60 18.54 0.89
N VAL A 648 25.22 19.31 1.90
CA VAL A 648 25.16 20.77 1.85
C VAL A 648 26.48 21.32 2.38
N LEU A 649 27.26 21.96 1.51
CA LEU A 649 28.50 22.64 1.88
C LEU A 649 28.29 24.16 1.87
N SER A 650 28.50 24.80 3.02
CA SER A 650 28.40 26.25 3.18
C SER A 650 29.68 26.88 3.73
N GLY A 651 29.75 28.20 3.72
CA GLY A 651 30.86 28.98 4.26
C GLY A 651 31.31 30.12 3.35
N PRO A 652 32.09 31.10 3.86
CA PRO A 652 32.33 32.33 3.12
C PRO A 652 33.31 32.13 1.96
N SER A 653 33.16 32.95 0.91
CA SER A 653 34.07 32.89 -0.25
C SER A 653 35.51 33.18 0.18
N GLY A 654 36.42 32.21 -0.02
CA GLY A 654 37.81 32.30 0.48
C GLY A 654 38.12 31.39 1.68
N ALA A 655 37.12 30.71 2.24
CA ALA A 655 37.30 29.68 3.26
C ALA A 655 37.95 28.38 2.74
N GLY A 656 38.00 28.17 1.42
CA GLY A 656 38.70 27.03 0.80
C GLY A 656 37.81 25.86 0.37
N LYS A 657 36.49 26.05 0.32
CA LYS A 657 35.48 25.07 -0.12
C LYS A 657 35.84 24.37 -1.43
N SER A 658 36.08 25.14 -2.49
CA SER A 658 36.43 24.61 -3.81
C SER A 658 37.73 23.80 -3.83
N THR A 659 38.69 24.12 -2.96
CA THR A 659 39.96 23.38 -2.85
C THR A 659 39.75 22.02 -2.20
N LEU A 660 38.97 21.97 -1.13
CA LEU A 660 38.61 20.72 -0.44
C LEU A 660 37.77 19.82 -1.35
N LEU A 661 36.78 20.39 -2.04
CA LEU A 661 35.93 19.66 -2.99
C LEU A 661 36.71 19.07 -4.16
N LYS A 662 37.58 19.85 -4.82
CA LYS A 662 38.41 19.35 -5.92
C LYS A 662 39.29 18.17 -5.50
N ARG A 663 39.81 18.20 -4.27
CA ARG A 663 40.59 17.11 -3.72
C ARG A 663 39.73 15.88 -3.45
N LEU A 664 38.57 16.07 -2.83
CA LEU A 664 37.62 14.99 -2.52
C LEU A 664 37.16 14.26 -3.79
N MET A 665 36.80 15.01 -4.84
CA MET A 665 36.40 14.44 -6.13
C MET A 665 37.52 13.66 -6.81
N LYS A 666 38.77 14.09 -6.63
CA LYS A 666 39.93 13.42 -7.20
C LYS A 666 40.23 12.11 -6.49
N ASP A 667 40.09 12.08 -5.17
CA ASP A 667 40.36 10.87 -4.37
C ASP A 667 39.22 9.84 -4.48
N TYR A 668 38.00 10.29 -4.82
CA TYR A 668 36.78 9.47 -4.92
C TYR A 668 36.07 9.67 -6.25
N GLU A 669 36.75 9.31 -7.33
CA GLU A 669 36.26 9.45 -8.71
C GLU A 669 34.94 8.69 -8.93
N GLY A 670 33.93 9.43 -9.43
CA GLY A 670 32.60 8.89 -9.69
C GLY A 670 31.75 8.63 -8.45
N VAL A 671 32.09 9.13 -7.27
CA VAL A 671 31.26 9.00 -6.05
C VAL A 671 30.29 10.18 -5.88
N PHE A 672 30.64 11.35 -6.43
CA PHE A 672 29.95 12.61 -6.21
C PHE A 672 29.37 13.18 -7.51
N GLY A 673 28.22 13.85 -7.41
CA GLY A 673 27.64 14.70 -8.46
C GLY A 673 27.36 16.11 -7.94
N PHE A 674 27.38 17.11 -8.83
CA PHE A 674 27.07 18.50 -8.50
C PHE A 674 25.71 18.89 -9.04
N SER A 675 24.91 19.58 -8.23
CA SER A 675 23.80 20.35 -8.75
C SER A 675 24.33 21.67 -9.30
N VAL A 676 23.97 22.01 -10.54
CA VAL A 676 24.34 23.30 -11.13
C VAL A 676 23.23 24.30 -10.82
N SER A 677 23.50 25.26 -9.94
CA SER A 677 22.51 26.29 -9.58
C SER A 677 22.24 27.25 -10.75
N HIS A 678 21.03 27.78 -10.81
CA HIS A 678 20.62 28.82 -11.75
C HIS A 678 20.99 30.20 -11.21
N THR A 679 21.30 31.16 -12.09
CA THR A 679 21.51 32.56 -11.71
C THR A 679 21.05 33.55 -12.77
N THR A 680 20.56 34.72 -12.34
CA THR A 680 20.22 35.84 -13.24
C THR A 680 21.39 36.79 -13.50
N ARG A 681 22.58 36.49 -12.95
CA ARG A 681 23.78 37.29 -13.13
C ARG A 681 24.37 37.09 -14.53
N ASN A 682 25.04 38.09 -15.09
CA ASN A 682 25.85 37.87 -16.30
C ASN A 682 27.10 37.03 -16.00
N PRO A 683 27.50 36.10 -16.89
CA PRO A 683 28.75 35.34 -16.75
C PRO A 683 29.97 36.27 -16.74
N ARG A 684 30.94 35.98 -15.86
CA ARG A 684 32.24 36.70 -15.79
C ARG A 684 33.22 36.11 -16.81
N PRO A 685 34.31 36.84 -17.17
CA PRO A 685 35.36 36.30 -18.02
C PRO A 685 35.97 35.03 -17.41
N GLY A 686 35.82 33.89 -18.10
CA GLY A 686 36.27 32.57 -17.66
C GLY A 686 35.19 31.68 -17.04
N GLU A 687 33.99 32.22 -16.75
CA GLU A 687 32.85 31.39 -16.32
C GLU A 687 32.17 30.74 -17.52
N VAL A 688 31.81 29.47 -17.40
CA VAL A 688 31.17 28.70 -18.48
C VAL A 688 29.68 28.51 -18.17
N ASP A 689 28.83 28.92 -19.11
CA ASP A 689 27.39 28.67 -19.04
C ASP A 689 27.10 27.18 -19.26
N GLY A 690 26.33 26.59 -18.35
CA GLY A 690 25.88 25.20 -18.47
C GLY A 690 25.01 24.93 -19.72
N LYS A 691 24.60 25.96 -20.47
CA LYS A 691 23.76 25.86 -21.68
C LYS A 691 24.45 25.30 -22.95
N GLY A 692 25.68 24.78 -22.87
CA GLY A 692 26.51 24.43 -24.02
C GLY A 692 26.65 22.95 -24.42
N LEU A 693 25.98 22.00 -23.77
CA LEU A 693 26.09 20.56 -24.07
C LEU A 693 24.89 19.99 -24.87
N SER A 694 24.10 20.85 -25.50
CA SER A 694 22.88 20.48 -26.25
C SER A 694 23.09 20.14 -27.74
N SER A 695 24.31 19.78 -28.19
CA SER A 695 24.59 19.50 -29.62
C SER A 695 25.49 18.30 -29.93
N LEU A 696 25.55 17.29 -29.06
CA LEU A 696 26.01 15.92 -29.39
C LEU A 696 24.84 14.94 -29.20
N PRO A 697 24.76 13.85 -29.99
CA PRO A 697 23.54 13.05 -30.11
C PRO A 697 23.12 12.44 -28.78
N MET A 698 21.84 12.63 -28.43
CA MET A 698 21.16 12.09 -27.24
C MET A 698 21.05 10.55 -27.32
N LEU A 699 22.16 9.89 -27.02
CA LEU A 699 22.24 8.47 -26.69
C LEU A 699 23.26 8.41 -25.55
N LEU A 700 22.79 7.95 -24.39
CA LEU A 700 23.29 8.20 -23.03
C LEU A 700 22.83 9.54 -22.42
N GLY A 701 22.27 9.42 -21.20
CA GLY A 701 21.75 10.51 -20.40
C GLY A 701 22.76 11.61 -20.09
N ALA A 702 22.24 12.67 -19.47
CA ALA A 702 22.94 13.88 -19.06
C ALA A 702 24.45 13.67 -18.84
N VAL A 703 25.26 14.38 -19.61
CA VAL A 703 26.73 14.32 -19.54
C VAL A 703 27.18 14.82 -18.16
N LEU A 704 27.46 13.89 -17.27
CA LEU A 704 28.54 14.02 -16.28
C LEU A 704 29.85 13.69 -17.00
N LEU A 705 30.77 14.65 -17.05
CA LEU A 705 32.09 14.45 -17.62
C LEU A 705 32.80 13.28 -16.92
N PRO A 706 33.54 12.41 -17.65
CA PRO A 706 34.52 11.53 -17.03
C PRO A 706 35.51 12.41 -16.24
N VAL A 707 35.89 12.00 -15.03
CA VAL A 707 36.82 12.79 -14.17
C VAL A 707 38.19 13.00 -14.83
N ALA A 708 38.54 12.21 -15.85
CA ALA A 708 39.70 12.47 -16.73
C ALA A 708 39.61 13.78 -17.55
N ASP A 709 38.40 14.25 -17.91
CA ASP A 709 38.18 15.50 -18.67
C ASP A 709 37.98 16.73 -17.77
N VAL A 710 37.48 16.52 -16.54
CA VAL A 710 37.40 17.56 -15.48
C VAL A 710 38.78 17.91 -14.92
N LEU A 711 39.72 16.96 -14.91
CA LEU A 711 41.10 17.17 -14.46
C LEU A 711 42.02 17.75 -15.54
N SER A 712 41.58 17.82 -16.81
CA SER A 712 42.41 18.26 -17.95
C SER A 712 41.96 19.57 -18.62
N SER A 713 40.75 20.07 -18.32
CA SER A 713 40.25 21.35 -18.82
C SER A 713 40.04 22.38 -17.70
N GLU A 714 40.42 23.63 -17.93
CA GLU A 714 40.41 24.70 -16.91
C GLU A 714 39.01 25.20 -16.49
N SER A 715 37.88 24.57 -16.88
CA SER A 715 36.55 25.12 -16.60
C SER A 715 35.44 24.07 -16.48
N SER A 716 34.96 23.83 -15.25
CA SER A 716 33.63 23.24 -14.97
C SER A 716 32.53 24.27 -15.26
N PRO A 717 31.29 23.88 -15.65
CA PRO A 717 30.17 24.82 -15.75
C PRO A 717 29.86 25.43 -14.38
N ASP A 718 29.80 26.76 -14.29
CA ASP A 718 29.73 27.47 -13.01
C ASP A 718 28.28 27.73 -12.56
N TYR A 719 27.39 28.10 -13.49
CA TYR A 719 25.95 28.32 -13.24
C TYR A 719 25.13 28.09 -14.53
N HIS A 720 23.83 27.84 -14.37
CA HIS A 720 22.86 28.03 -15.45
C HIS A 720 22.42 29.49 -15.50
N PHE A 721 22.91 30.24 -16.49
CA PHE A 721 22.59 31.66 -16.61
C PHE A 721 21.21 31.85 -17.25
N THR A 722 20.29 32.48 -16.53
CA THR A 722 18.89 32.67 -16.94
C THR A 722 18.45 34.13 -16.82
N THR A 723 17.26 34.47 -17.33
CA THR A 723 16.68 35.81 -17.18
C THR A 723 15.92 35.93 -15.87
N ARG A 724 15.74 37.16 -15.36
CA ARG A 724 15.00 37.39 -14.11
C ARG A 724 13.54 36.99 -14.23
N GLU A 725 12.93 37.20 -15.40
CA GLU A 725 11.55 36.78 -15.68
C GLU A 725 11.40 35.27 -15.63
N LYS A 726 12.29 34.52 -16.29
CA LYS A 726 12.28 33.06 -16.26
C LYS A 726 12.57 32.52 -14.86
N MET A 727 13.55 33.09 -14.16
CA MET A 727 13.86 32.68 -12.79
C MET A 727 12.66 32.88 -11.85
N GLN A 728 11.89 33.97 -12.01
CA GLN A 728 10.71 34.22 -11.20
C GLN A 728 9.58 33.23 -11.53
N GLU A 729 9.38 32.90 -12.80
CA GLU A 729 8.41 31.90 -13.23
C GLU A 729 8.71 30.52 -12.63
N ASP A 730 9.97 30.08 -12.73
CA ASP A 730 10.44 28.80 -12.20
C ASP A 730 10.34 28.76 -10.65
N ILE A 731 10.52 29.91 -9.97
CA ILE A 731 10.26 30.06 -8.52
C ILE A 731 8.77 29.94 -8.20
N ASP A 732 7.90 30.61 -8.96
CA ASP A 732 6.44 30.59 -8.74
C ASP A 732 5.85 29.20 -8.95
N LYS A 733 6.46 28.38 -9.83
CA LYS A 733 6.14 26.97 -10.05
C LYS A 733 6.70 26.02 -8.98
N GLY A 734 7.59 26.50 -8.11
CA GLY A 734 8.21 25.71 -7.06
C GLY A 734 9.28 24.73 -7.56
N GLU A 735 9.93 25.02 -8.70
CA GLU A 735 10.97 24.17 -9.32
C GLU A 735 12.31 24.18 -8.56
N PHE A 736 12.49 25.15 -7.65
CA PHE A 736 13.71 25.27 -6.84
C PHE A 736 13.50 24.78 -5.41
N ILE A 737 14.50 24.08 -4.87
CA ILE A 737 14.57 23.73 -3.43
C ILE A 737 14.89 24.97 -2.60
N GLU A 738 15.78 25.82 -3.11
CA GLU A 738 16.09 27.10 -2.50
C GLU A 738 16.28 28.15 -3.58
N ASN A 739 15.90 29.39 -3.26
CA ASN A 739 16.26 30.55 -4.05
C ASN A 739 16.67 31.71 -3.13
N ALA A 740 17.58 32.55 -3.61
CA ALA A 740 18.09 33.70 -2.89
C ALA A 740 18.42 34.86 -3.85
N GLU A 741 18.26 36.11 -3.40
CA GLU A 741 18.72 37.28 -4.15
C GLU A 741 20.00 37.85 -3.51
N PHE A 742 21.09 37.86 -4.28
CA PHE A 742 22.37 38.41 -3.86
C PHE A 742 22.90 39.44 -4.86
N SER A 743 23.23 40.63 -4.36
CA SER A 743 23.74 41.77 -5.17
C SER A 743 22.85 42.10 -6.38
N GLY A 744 21.52 41.99 -6.22
CA GLY A 744 20.52 42.29 -7.25
C GLY A 744 20.33 41.19 -8.31
N ASN A 745 20.94 40.02 -8.12
CA ASN A 745 20.76 38.85 -8.98
C ASN A 745 20.16 37.69 -8.17
N MET A 746 19.26 36.94 -8.78
CA MET A 746 18.62 35.78 -8.17
C MET A 746 19.46 34.52 -8.45
N TYR A 747 19.49 33.62 -7.49
CA TYR A 747 20.13 32.32 -7.53
C TYR A 747 19.13 31.27 -7.07
N GLY A 748 19.23 30.04 -7.58
CA GLY A 748 18.39 28.95 -7.07
C GLY A 748 18.86 27.58 -7.51
N THR A 749 18.65 26.60 -6.65
CA THR A 749 19.07 25.21 -6.84
C THR A 749 17.87 24.35 -7.19
N SER A 750 17.87 23.76 -8.38
CA SER A 750 16.71 23.06 -8.95
C SER A 750 16.49 21.70 -8.28
N LYS A 751 15.22 21.33 -8.09
CA LYS A 751 14.81 19.99 -7.57
C LYS A 751 15.27 18.86 -8.49
N SER A 752 15.02 19.00 -9.79
CA SER A 752 15.38 17.98 -10.78
C SER A 752 16.89 17.73 -10.84
N ALA A 753 17.70 18.78 -10.68
CA ALA A 753 19.16 18.64 -10.64
C ALA A 753 19.67 17.79 -9.46
N ILE A 754 18.89 17.69 -8.38
CA ILE A 754 19.23 16.86 -7.22
C ILE A 754 18.74 15.43 -7.43
N GLU A 755 17.52 15.28 -7.94
CA GLU A 755 16.93 13.99 -8.32
C GLU A 755 17.78 13.26 -9.37
N ASP A 756 18.31 13.98 -10.37
CA ASP A 756 19.18 13.43 -11.41
C ASP A 756 20.48 12.83 -10.84
N VAL A 757 21.06 13.47 -9.82
CA VAL A 757 22.28 12.98 -9.16
C VAL A 757 21.96 11.78 -8.25
N GLN A 758 20.83 11.83 -7.54
CA GLN A 758 20.36 10.74 -6.71
C GLN A 758 19.95 9.51 -7.52
N ALA A 759 19.36 9.69 -8.71
CA ALA A 759 19.02 8.61 -9.64
C ALA A 759 20.24 7.84 -10.14
N GLN A 760 21.42 8.48 -10.14
CA GLN A 760 22.71 7.84 -10.45
C GLN A 760 23.39 7.20 -9.21
N ASN A 761 22.71 7.21 -8.07
CA ASN A 761 23.21 6.73 -6.78
C ASN A 761 24.53 7.40 -6.37
N LEU A 762 24.69 8.69 -6.69
CA LEU A 762 25.83 9.53 -6.33
C LEU A 762 25.50 10.43 -5.15
N ILE A 763 26.52 10.83 -4.40
CA ILE A 763 26.37 11.86 -3.37
C ILE A 763 26.21 13.22 -4.05
N CYS A 764 25.05 13.85 -3.89
CA CYS A 764 24.78 15.18 -4.43
C CYS A 764 25.39 16.27 -3.56
N ILE A 765 26.26 17.11 -4.13
CA ILE A 765 26.90 18.23 -3.44
C ILE A 765 26.17 19.53 -3.77
N LEU A 766 25.72 20.23 -2.73
CA LEU A 766 25.06 21.54 -2.80
C LEU A 766 25.99 22.61 -2.19
N ASP A 767 26.57 23.49 -3.02
CA ASP A 767 27.34 24.66 -2.53
C ASP A 767 26.41 25.86 -2.39
N VAL A 768 25.92 26.09 -1.16
CA VAL A 768 24.93 27.13 -0.86
C VAL A 768 25.39 28.04 0.28
N ASP A 769 24.86 29.25 0.33
CA ASP A 769 25.13 30.17 1.45
C ASP A 769 24.29 29.84 2.70
N ILE A 770 24.51 30.58 3.77
CA ILE A 770 23.81 30.37 5.06
C ILE A 770 22.28 30.52 4.95
N GLN A 771 21.78 31.31 4.00
CA GLN A 771 20.35 31.45 3.77
C GLN A 771 19.81 30.24 3.01
N GLY A 772 20.55 29.75 2.01
CA GLY A 772 20.26 28.47 1.35
C GLY A 772 20.22 27.30 2.34
N VAL A 773 21.12 27.27 3.33
CA VAL A 773 21.08 26.25 4.42
C VAL A 773 19.76 26.33 5.20
N LYS A 774 19.29 27.53 5.57
CA LYS A 774 18.01 27.68 6.29
C LYS A 774 16.85 27.19 5.45
N ASN A 775 16.83 27.58 4.17
CA ASN A 775 15.77 27.18 3.24
C ASN A 775 15.74 25.65 3.06
N ILE A 776 16.89 25.00 2.88
CA ILE A 776 16.95 23.53 2.72
C ILE A 776 16.55 22.81 4.01
N LYS A 777 16.82 23.38 5.20
CA LYS A 777 16.36 22.82 6.49
C LYS A 777 14.84 22.85 6.68
N GLU A 778 14.12 23.69 5.93
CA GLU A 778 12.65 23.69 5.89
C GLU A 778 12.10 22.63 4.93
N THR A 779 12.96 21.83 4.28
CA THR A 779 12.58 20.76 3.34
C THR A 779 12.90 19.37 3.88
N ASP A 780 12.27 18.35 3.31
CA ASP A 780 12.45 16.93 3.68
C ASP A 780 13.71 16.29 3.08
N LEU A 781 14.63 17.08 2.50
CA LEU A 781 15.81 16.57 1.76
C LEU A 781 16.82 15.81 2.64
N ASN A 782 16.77 15.99 3.96
CA ASN A 782 17.64 15.35 4.96
C ASN A 782 19.16 15.28 4.59
N PRO A 783 19.81 16.39 4.18
CA PRO A 783 21.22 16.36 3.78
C PRO A 783 22.17 16.41 4.99
N ILE A 784 23.45 16.14 4.75
CA ILE A 784 24.55 16.39 5.71
C ILE A 784 25.01 17.84 5.53
N TYR A 785 24.88 18.66 6.56
CA TYR A 785 25.23 20.08 6.58
C TYR A 785 26.65 20.30 7.09
N ILE A 786 27.54 20.80 6.22
CA ILE A 786 28.95 21.07 6.54
C ILE A 786 29.26 22.56 6.30
N SER A 787 29.79 23.23 7.30
CA SER A 787 30.29 24.61 7.19
C SER A 787 31.81 24.62 7.10
N VAL A 788 32.39 25.34 6.14
CA VAL A 788 33.84 25.54 6.03
C VAL A 788 34.16 27.00 6.31
N GLN A 789 34.88 27.24 7.41
CA GLN A 789 35.20 28.57 7.91
C GLN A 789 36.69 28.91 7.75
N PRO A 790 37.04 30.17 7.51
CA PRO A 790 38.42 30.61 7.53
C PRO A 790 38.95 30.65 8.98
N PRO A 791 40.27 30.53 9.19
CA PRO A 791 40.87 30.59 10.52
C PRO A 791 40.69 31.94 11.21
N SER A 792 40.58 33.03 10.45
CA SER A 792 40.22 34.35 10.95
C SER A 792 39.73 35.26 9.83
N MET A 793 39.02 36.32 10.19
CA MET A 793 38.59 37.37 9.26
C MET A 793 39.77 38.10 8.60
N GLU A 794 40.89 38.26 9.31
CA GLU A 794 42.10 38.88 8.76
C GLU A 794 42.72 38.02 7.65
N ILE A 795 42.73 36.70 7.84
CA ILE A 795 43.23 35.74 6.83
C ILE A 795 42.27 35.70 5.63
N LEU A 796 40.96 35.75 5.87
CA LEU A 796 39.96 35.84 4.80
C LEU A 796 40.11 37.11 3.97
N GLU A 797 40.24 38.28 4.62
CA GLU A 797 40.45 39.57 3.94
C GLU A 797 41.71 39.53 3.08
N LYS A 798 42.82 39.01 3.62
CA LYS A 798 44.05 38.84 2.87
C LYS A 798 43.86 37.96 1.63
N ARG A 799 43.23 36.78 1.78
CA ARG A 799 42.93 35.85 0.68
C ARG A 799 42.03 36.49 -0.39
N LEU A 800 41.10 37.37 -0.02
CA LEU A 800 40.23 38.07 -0.95
C LEU A 800 40.95 39.20 -1.69
N ARG A 801 41.78 40.00 -0.99
CA ARG A 801 42.58 41.08 -1.59
C ARG A 801 43.63 40.55 -2.57
N ASP A 802 44.24 39.41 -2.27
CA ASP A 802 45.27 38.79 -3.11
C ASP A 802 44.75 38.34 -4.50
N ARG A 803 43.43 38.22 -4.68
CA ARG A 803 42.80 37.86 -5.97
C ARG A 803 42.82 39.00 -6.99
N GLN A 804 43.03 40.25 -6.57
CA GLN A 804 43.09 41.44 -7.44
C GLN A 804 41.86 41.70 -8.33
N THR A 805 40.72 41.06 -8.05
CA THR A 805 39.47 41.16 -8.83
C THR A 805 38.37 42.00 -8.18
N GLU A 806 38.59 42.51 -6.96
CA GLU A 806 37.56 43.15 -6.12
C GLU A 806 37.75 44.68 -6.04
N THR A 807 36.64 45.42 -5.93
CA THR A 807 36.66 46.84 -5.53
C THR A 807 36.56 46.93 -4.01
N GLU A 808 36.97 48.06 -3.39
CA GLU A 808 36.85 48.21 -1.92
C GLU A 808 35.40 48.05 -1.43
N ASP A 809 34.42 48.52 -2.21
CA ASP A 809 33.00 48.36 -1.88
C ASP A 809 32.51 46.90 -1.99
N SER A 810 33.01 46.12 -2.97
CA SER A 810 32.65 44.70 -3.09
C SER A 810 33.32 43.85 -2.02
N LEU A 811 34.56 44.19 -1.67
CA LEU A 811 35.32 43.54 -0.62
C LEU A 811 34.65 43.74 0.74
N GLN A 812 34.22 44.97 1.07
CA GLN A 812 33.54 45.25 2.33
C GLN A 812 32.24 44.44 2.46
N LYS A 813 31.42 44.38 1.40
CA LYS A 813 30.19 43.56 1.39
C LYS A 813 30.46 42.07 1.61
N ARG A 814 31.52 41.52 1.01
CA ARG A 814 31.90 40.11 1.21
C ARG A 814 32.37 39.83 2.63
N LEU A 815 33.11 40.77 3.24
CA LEU A 815 33.56 40.64 4.62
C LEU A 815 32.40 40.75 5.62
N ASP A 816 31.44 41.62 5.36
CA ASP A 816 30.24 41.73 6.19
C ASP A 816 29.39 40.45 6.09
N ALA A 817 29.17 39.93 4.87
CA ALA A 817 28.48 38.65 4.67
C ALA A 817 29.22 37.48 5.33
N ALA A 818 30.55 37.44 5.24
CA ALA A 818 31.37 36.41 5.88
C ALA A 818 31.31 36.48 7.41
N ARG A 819 31.20 37.67 8.00
CA ARG A 819 31.01 37.83 9.44
C ARG A 819 29.67 37.25 9.88
N THR A 820 28.60 37.57 9.15
CA THR A 820 27.27 37.01 9.42
C THR A 820 27.25 35.48 9.26
N ASP A 821 27.89 34.96 8.22
CA ASP A 821 28.02 33.52 7.98
C ASP A 821 28.79 32.81 9.12
N MET A 822 29.91 33.40 9.57
CA MET A 822 30.66 32.91 10.73
C MET A 822 29.85 32.95 12.03
N GLU A 823 29.08 34.01 12.28
CA GLU A 823 28.22 34.12 13.48
C GLU A 823 27.11 33.06 13.48
N LEU A 824 26.39 32.94 12.36
CA LEU A 824 25.28 32.00 12.20
C LEU A 824 25.75 30.53 12.18
N SER A 825 26.95 30.26 11.66
CA SER A 825 27.51 28.90 11.66
C SER A 825 27.82 28.35 13.06
N ASN A 826 27.91 29.23 14.07
CA ASN A 826 28.08 28.84 15.47
C ASN A 826 26.75 28.59 16.19
N GLU A 827 25.61 28.76 15.53
CA GLU A 827 24.31 28.43 16.11
C GLU A 827 24.15 26.90 16.26
N PRO A 828 23.82 26.39 17.47
CA PRO A 828 23.64 24.96 17.68
C PRO A 828 22.55 24.38 16.77
N GLY A 829 22.85 23.27 16.09
CA GLY A 829 21.94 22.58 15.15
C GLY A 829 21.93 23.13 13.72
N MET A 830 22.72 24.18 13.44
CA MET A 830 22.80 24.78 12.11
C MET A 830 23.63 23.94 11.12
N PHE A 831 24.70 23.31 11.59
CA PHE A 831 25.54 22.41 10.80
C PHE A 831 25.85 21.13 11.58
N ASP A 832 25.93 20.00 10.88
CA ASP A 832 26.38 18.73 11.45
C ASP A 832 27.89 18.74 11.71
N LEU A 833 28.63 19.53 10.91
CA LEU A 833 30.07 19.74 11.08
C LEU A 833 30.49 21.16 10.69
N VAL A 834 31.32 21.79 11.52
CA VAL A 834 31.99 23.06 11.22
C VAL A 834 33.50 22.85 11.14
N ILE A 835 34.08 23.03 9.94
CA ILE A 835 35.50 22.85 9.65
C ILE A 835 36.19 24.21 9.60
N VAL A 836 37.12 24.47 10.50
CA VAL A 836 38.01 25.64 10.41
C VAL A 836 39.21 25.28 9.54
N ASN A 837 39.34 25.91 8.37
CA ASN A 837 40.39 25.60 7.39
C ASN A 837 41.68 26.41 7.62
N ASP A 838 42.33 26.11 8.75
CA ASP A 838 43.67 26.61 9.09
C ASP A 838 44.78 25.77 8.42
N ASP A 839 44.61 24.45 8.40
CA ASP A 839 45.44 23.47 7.69
C ASP A 839 44.60 22.64 6.71
N LEU A 840 45.04 22.61 5.44
CA LEU A 840 44.28 21.98 4.36
C LEU A 840 44.17 20.46 4.52
N GLU A 841 45.19 19.81 5.12
CA GLU A 841 45.21 18.36 5.29
C GLU A 841 44.24 17.96 6.41
N ALA A 842 44.31 18.64 7.55
CA ALA A 842 43.41 18.41 8.68
C ALA A 842 41.94 18.74 8.34
N ALA A 843 41.70 19.80 7.57
CA ALA A 843 40.36 20.15 7.09
C ALA A 843 39.82 19.10 6.11
N TYR A 844 40.69 18.54 5.26
CA TYR A 844 40.31 17.48 4.33
C TYR A 844 39.97 16.17 5.04
N ASP A 845 40.77 15.76 6.03
CA ASP A 845 40.50 14.55 6.82
C ASP A 845 39.16 14.65 7.57
N GLN A 846 38.85 15.83 8.14
CA GLN A 846 37.56 16.08 8.79
C GLN A 846 36.38 15.97 7.80
N LEU A 847 36.51 16.59 6.63
CA LEU A 847 35.49 16.50 5.57
C LEU A 847 35.29 15.05 5.11
N LYS A 848 36.39 14.33 4.88
CA LYS A 848 36.38 12.92 4.47
C LYS A 848 35.73 12.03 5.53
N SER A 849 36.08 12.20 6.81
CA SER A 849 35.49 11.40 7.89
C SER A 849 33.98 11.61 8.02
N ALA A 850 33.49 12.84 7.82
CA ALA A 850 32.06 13.14 7.86
C ALA A 850 31.27 12.48 6.73
N LEU A 851 31.90 12.28 5.58
CA LEU A 851 31.27 11.74 4.38
C LEU A 851 31.56 10.25 4.15
N MET A 852 32.41 9.63 4.96
CA MET A 852 32.91 8.28 4.72
C MET A 852 31.79 7.23 4.68
N GLU A 853 30.76 7.37 5.51
CA GLU A 853 29.60 6.46 5.50
C GLU A 853 28.86 6.52 4.16
N GLU A 854 28.56 7.72 3.66
CA GLU A 854 27.88 7.90 2.37
C GLU A 854 28.78 7.49 1.21
N ILE A 855 30.08 7.78 1.28
CA ILE A 855 31.06 7.34 0.29
C ILE A 855 31.07 5.81 0.20
N GLN A 856 31.02 5.12 1.34
CA GLN A 856 31.00 3.66 1.38
C GLN A 856 29.71 3.11 0.77
N LYS A 857 28.54 3.71 1.03
CA LYS A 857 27.26 3.31 0.41
C LYS A 857 27.33 3.34 -1.12
N VAL A 858 27.92 4.39 -1.70
CA VAL A 858 28.09 4.50 -3.16
C VAL A 858 29.11 3.49 -3.70
N GLN A 859 30.20 3.26 -2.97
CA GLN A 859 31.23 2.30 -3.38
C GLN A 859 30.74 0.85 -3.32
N ASP A 860 30.01 0.47 -2.26
CA ASP A 860 29.40 -0.85 -2.10
C ASP A 860 28.38 -1.13 -3.21
N ALA A 861 27.57 -0.11 -3.57
CA ALA A 861 26.65 -0.22 -4.68
C ALA A 861 27.35 -0.43 -6.03
N LYS A 862 28.51 0.22 -6.25
CA LYS A 862 29.32 0.02 -7.47
C LYS A 862 29.99 -1.35 -7.52
N ASP A 863 30.53 -1.84 -6.42
CA ASP A 863 31.19 -3.15 -6.38
C ASP A 863 30.22 -4.30 -6.70
N CYS A 864 28.94 -4.18 -6.31
CA CYS A 864 27.86 -5.09 -6.70
C CYS A 864 27.62 -5.16 -8.23
N THR A 865 27.89 -4.08 -8.97
CA THR A 865 27.71 -4.04 -10.44
C THR A 865 28.90 -4.61 -11.24
N SER A 866 30.02 -4.90 -10.58
CA SER A 866 31.26 -5.39 -11.23
C SER A 866 31.44 -6.92 -11.23
N SER A 867 30.58 -7.66 -10.51
CA SER A 867 30.57 -9.12 -10.48
C SER A 867 29.60 -9.68 -11.53
N SER A 868 29.99 -10.75 -12.22
CA SER A 868 29.34 -11.27 -13.44
C SER A 868 28.00 -12.02 -13.22
N THR A 869 27.09 -11.44 -12.44
CA THR A 869 25.71 -11.90 -12.24
C THR A 869 24.85 -10.67 -11.93
N PRO A 870 23.69 -10.49 -12.59
CA PRO A 870 22.97 -9.22 -12.54
C PRO A 870 22.39 -9.00 -11.14
N ALA A 871 22.85 -7.95 -10.47
CA ALA A 871 22.20 -7.40 -9.30
C ALA A 871 20.98 -6.60 -9.77
N VAL A 872 19.78 -7.01 -9.36
CA VAL A 872 18.55 -6.28 -9.62
C VAL A 872 18.60 -4.98 -8.81
N CYS A 873 19.03 -3.89 -9.45
CA CYS A 873 18.75 -2.53 -9.00
C CYS A 873 17.23 -2.37 -8.87
N VAL A 874 16.76 -1.66 -7.85
CA VAL A 874 15.41 -1.07 -7.91
C VAL A 874 15.46 -0.04 -9.04
N MET A 875 15.14 -0.50 -10.23
CA MET A 875 15.07 0.31 -11.43
C MET A 875 13.94 1.32 -11.19
N ALA A 876 14.20 2.61 -11.43
CA ALA A 876 13.12 3.53 -11.73
C ALA A 876 12.23 2.86 -12.79
N GLY A 877 10.91 2.90 -12.60
CA GLY A 877 9.96 2.30 -13.55
C GLY A 877 10.25 2.77 -14.98
N PRO A 878 9.91 1.96 -16.00
CA PRO A 878 10.28 2.26 -17.37
C PRO A 878 9.76 3.64 -17.81
N ARG A 879 10.62 4.41 -18.47
CA ARG A 879 10.25 5.73 -19.02
C ARG A 879 9.17 5.57 -20.09
N PRO A 880 8.15 6.46 -20.15
CA PRO A 880 7.22 6.49 -21.26
C PRO A 880 7.94 6.82 -22.58
N VAL A 881 7.33 6.44 -23.70
CA VAL A 881 7.86 6.69 -25.05
C VAL A 881 6.85 7.52 -25.81
N VAL A 882 7.26 8.71 -26.21
CA VAL A 882 6.49 9.58 -27.11
C VAL A 882 6.91 9.28 -28.55
N LEU A 883 6.00 8.71 -29.33
CA LEU A 883 6.20 8.43 -30.74
C LEU A 883 5.42 9.44 -31.59
N SER A 884 6.10 10.22 -32.42
CA SER A 884 5.47 11.19 -33.32
C SER A 884 5.88 10.98 -34.78
N GLY A 885 5.16 11.62 -35.70
CA GLY A 885 5.45 11.57 -37.13
C GLY A 885 4.18 11.50 -37.99
N PRO A 886 4.26 11.89 -39.28
CA PRO A 886 3.09 12.02 -40.12
C PRO A 886 2.43 10.66 -40.44
N SER A 887 1.11 10.67 -40.64
CA SER A 887 0.37 9.46 -41.02
C SER A 887 0.92 8.90 -42.34
N GLY A 888 1.34 7.62 -42.35
CA GLY A 888 2.01 7.01 -43.50
C GLY A 888 3.54 6.91 -43.39
N ALA A 889 4.13 7.48 -42.32
CA ALA A 889 5.55 7.31 -42.02
C ALA A 889 5.92 5.89 -41.57
N GLY A 890 4.94 5.07 -41.16
CA GLY A 890 5.14 3.65 -40.80
C GLY A 890 5.23 3.36 -39.29
N LYS A 891 4.86 4.33 -38.44
CA LYS A 891 4.79 4.20 -36.97
C LYS A 891 4.09 2.90 -36.51
N SER A 892 2.84 2.69 -36.92
CA SER A 892 2.06 1.53 -36.52
C SER A 892 2.68 0.19 -36.96
N THR A 893 3.39 0.17 -38.09
CA THR A 893 4.07 -1.04 -38.59
C THR A 893 5.28 -1.39 -37.73
N LEU A 894 6.09 -0.39 -37.35
CA LEU A 894 7.23 -0.57 -36.47
C LEU A 894 6.79 -0.98 -35.06
N LEU A 895 5.74 -0.34 -34.52
CA LEU A 895 5.17 -0.66 -33.21
C LEU A 895 4.61 -2.08 -33.14
N LYS A 896 3.78 -2.50 -34.11
CA LYS A 896 3.23 -3.86 -34.15
C LYS A 896 4.33 -4.93 -34.17
N ARG A 897 5.42 -4.66 -34.87
CA ARG A 897 6.58 -5.56 -34.90
C ARG A 897 7.30 -5.60 -33.54
N LEU A 898 7.55 -4.44 -32.95
CA LEU A 898 8.21 -4.33 -31.64
C LEU A 898 7.43 -5.05 -30.55
N MET A 899 6.11 -4.88 -30.51
CA MET A 899 5.24 -5.54 -29.54
C MET A 899 5.18 -7.06 -29.73
N LYS A 900 5.25 -7.52 -30.98
CA LYS A 900 5.31 -8.96 -31.28
C LYS A 900 6.61 -9.59 -30.80
N ASP A 901 7.72 -8.88 -30.94
CA ASP A 901 9.04 -9.38 -30.54
C ASP A 901 9.24 -9.31 -29.00
N TYR A 902 8.48 -8.44 -28.31
CA TYR A 902 8.58 -8.17 -26.87
C TYR A 902 7.21 -8.21 -26.18
N GLU A 903 6.60 -9.39 -26.14
CA GLU A 903 5.24 -9.57 -25.61
C GLU A 903 5.16 -9.22 -24.11
N GLY A 904 4.17 -8.38 -23.76
CA GLY A 904 3.94 -7.91 -22.41
C GLY A 904 4.97 -6.90 -21.88
N VAL A 905 5.80 -6.28 -22.72
CA VAL A 905 6.75 -5.23 -22.29
C VAL A 905 6.14 -3.81 -22.40
N PHE A 906 5.18 -3.63 -23.31
CA PHE A 906 4.61 -2.33 -23.67
C PHE A 906 3.13 -2.22 -23.30
N GLY A 907 2.67 -1.02 -22.95
CA GLY A 907 1.27 -0.65 -22.76
C GLY A 907 0.92 0.63 -23.53
N PHE A 908 -0.35 0.82 -23.89
CA PHE A 908 -0.83 2.03 -24.58
C PHE A 908 -1.71 2.87 -23.67
N SER A 909 -1.52 4.19 -23.70
CA SER A 909 -2.56 5.12 -23.25
C SER A 909 -3.57 5.32 -24.38
N VAL A 910 -4.84 5.00 -24.14
CA VAL A 910 -5.90 5.31 -25.13
C VAL A 910 -6.26 6.79 -25.02
N SER A 911 -5.99 7.59 -26.05
CA SER A 911 -6.31 9.02 -26.07
C SER A 911 -7.82 9.25 -26.16
N HIS A 912 -8.31 10.34 -25.58
CA HIS A 912 -9.71 10.76 -25.65
C HIS A 912 -9.96 11.64 -26.89
N THR A 913 -11.16 11.59 -27.45
CA THR A 913 -11.59 12.51 -28.52
C THR A 913 -13.06 12.88 -28.45
N THR A 914 -13.42 14.07 -28.94
CA THR A 914 -14.83 14.50 -29.12
C THR A 914 -15.39 14.21 -30.50
N ARG A 915 -14.63 13.57 -31.38
CA ARG A 915 -15.08 13.20 -32.72
C ARG A 915 -16.05 12.03 -32.67
N ASN A 916 -16.98 11.92 -33.62
CA ASN A 916 -17.76 10.69 -33.78
C ASN A 916 -16.88 9.51 -34.29
N PRO A 917 -17.10 8.28 -33.80
CA PRO A 917 -16.42 7.08 -34.31
C PRO A 917 -16.66 6.89 -35.81
N ARG A 918 -15.63 6.47 -36.57
CA ARG A 918 -15.75 6.03 -37.97
C ARG A 918 -16.09 4.53 -38.03
N PRO A 919 -16.64 4.04 -39.16
CA PRO A 919 -16.87 2.61 -39.35
C PRO A 919 -15.56 1.82 -39.16
N GLY A 920 -15.55 0.91 -38.19
CA GLY A 920 -14.37 0.10 -37.82
C GLY A 920 -13.59 0.60 -36.60
N GLU A 921 -13.85 1.82 -36.10
CA GLU A 921 -13.21 2.33 -34.87
C GLU A 921 -13.99 1.86 -33.62
N VAL A 922 -13.27 1.40 -32.60
CA VAL A 922 -13.84 0.86 -31.35
C VAL A 922 -13.65 1.86 -30.21
N ASP A 923 -14.72 2.11 -29.44
CA ASP A 923 -14.71 3.02 -28.28
C ASP A 923 -14.12 2.35 -27.04
N GLY A 924 -13.14 2.99 -26.39
CA GLY A 924 -12.55 2.50 -25.14
C GLY A 924 -13.49 2.56 -23.92
N LYS A 925 -14.68 3.19 -24.03
CA LYS A 925 -15.63 3.38 -22.90
C LYS A 925 -16.21 2.12 -22.26
N GLY A 926 -16.02 0.94 -22.84
CA GLY A 926 -16.50 -0.33 -22.27
C GLY A 926 -15.73 -0.83 -21.04
N LEU A 927 -14.73 -0.09 -20.58
CA LEU A 927 -13.74 -0.55 -19.60
C LEU A 927 -13.66 0.34 -18.33
N SER A 928 -14.60 1.29 -18.17
CA SER A 928 -14.59 2.28 -17.08
C SER A 928 -15.84 2.23 -16.18
N SER A 929 -16.58 1.12 -16.15
CA SER A 929 -17.77 0.95 -15.28
C SER A 929 -17.64 -0.20 -14.28
N LEU A 930 -16.43 -0.44 -13.76
CA LEU A 930 -16.22 -1.15 -12.50
C LEU A 930 -16.26 -0.13 -11.35
N PRO A 931 -16.92 -0.43 -10.20
CA PRO A 931 -16.93 0.47 -9.05
C PRO A 931 -15.52 0.60 -8.48
N MET A 932 -15.18 1.82 -8.02
CA MET A 932 -13.91 2.22 -7.39
C MET A 932 -13.23 1.12 -6.57
N LEU A 933 -12.37 0.34 -7.24
CA LEU A 933 -11.32 -0.50 -6.69
C LEU A 933 -10.49 -1.00 -7.88
N LEU A 934 -9.31 -0.39 -8.05
CA LEU A 934 -8.32 -0.56 -9.13
C LEU A 934 -8.64 0.11 -10.49
N GLY A 935 -7.60 0.77 -11.02
CA GLY A 935 -7.58 1.67 -12.19
C GLY A 935 -7.74 1.00 -13.55
N ALA A 936 -7.59 1.81 -14.60
CA ALA A 936 -8.07 1.56 -15.96
C ALA A 936 -7.44 0.33 -16.66
N VAL A 937 -8.12 -0.09 -17.73
CA VAL A 937 -7.82 -1.34 -18.43
C VAL A 937 -6.64 -1.23 -19.39
N LEU A 938 -5.72 -2.19 -19.23
CA LEU A 938 -4.66 -2.53 -20.16
C LEU A 938 -5.10 -3.69 -21.05
N LEU A 939 -4.92 -3.57 -22.38
CA LEU A 939 -5.15 -4.68 -23.31
C LEU A 939 -3.96 -5.65 -23.30
N PRO A 940 -4.19 -6.98 -23.30
CA PRO A 940 -3.15 -7.96 -23.58
C PRO A 940 -2.57 -7.76 -24.99
N VAL A 941 -1.26 -7.93 -25.15
CA VAL A 941 -0.55 -7.81 -26.44
C VAL A 941 -1.10 -8.76 -27.51
N ALA A 942 -1.68 -9.90 -27.11
CA ALA A 942 -2.35 -10.84 -28.00
C ALA A 942 -3.62 -10.28 -28.69
N ASP A 943 -4.37 -9.38 -28.04
CA ASP A 943 -5.60 -8.77 -28.60
C ASP A 943 -5.29 -7.63 -29.58
N VAL A 944 -4.17 -6.92 -29.36
CA VAL A 944 -3.65 -5.87 -30.25
C VAL A 944 -3.03 -6.47 -31.53
N LEU A 945 -2.51 -7.69 -31.46
CA LEU A 945 -1.88 -8.38 -32.59
C LEU A 945 -2.84 -9.27 -33.40
N SER A 946 -3.98 -9.67 -32.83
CA SER A 946 -4.96 -10.57 -33.48
C SER A 946 -6.20 -9.87 -34.06
N SER A 947 -6.55 -8.67 -33.59
CA SER A 947 -7.67 -7.89 -34.11
C SER A 947 -7.22 -6.83 -35.12
N GLU A 948 -8.02 -6.58 -36.16
CA GLU A 948 -7.86 -5.40 -37.02
C GLU A 948 -8.22 -4.08 -36.30
N SER A 949 -8.64 -4.14 -35.02
CA SER A 949 -9.25 -3.04 -34.27
C SER A 949 -8.73 -2.95 -32.83
N SER A 950 -7.58 -2.28 -32.63
CA SER A 950 -7.24 -1.68 -31.35
C SER A 950 -8.26 -0.58 -31.00
N PRO A 951 -8.61 -0.32 -29.71
CA PRO A 951 -9.41 0.83 -29.35
C PRO A 951 -8.68 2.10 -29.78
N ASP A 952 -9.30 2.85 -30.69
CA ASP A 952 -8.63 3.96 -31.35
C ASP A 952 -8.66 5.22 -30.48
N TYR A 953 -9.78 5.47 -29.79
CA TYR A 953 -9.97 6.59 -28.88
C TYR A 953 -11.04 6.29 -27.80
N HIS A 954 -10.98 6.99 -26.67
CA HIS A 954 -12.13 7.18 -25.77
C HIS A 954 -13.01 8.31 -26.30
N PHE A 955 -14.21 7.99 -26.80
CA PHE A 955 -15.08 9.00 -27.40
C PHE A 955 -15.92 9.71 -26.35
N THR A 956 -15.64 10.98 -26.05
CA THR A 956 -16.31 11.76 -25.01
C THR A 956 -17.08 12.97 -25.58
N THR A 957 -17.91 13.63 -24.77
CA THR A 957 -18.55 14.88 -25.18
C THR A 957 -17.61 16.05 -24.98
N ARG A 958 -17.80 17.12 -25.77
CA ARG A 958 -16.97 18.33 -25.67
C ARG A 958 -17.09 18.99 -24.31
N GLU A 959 -18.28 19.00 -23.71
CA GLU A 959 -18.50 19.56 -22.38
C GLU A 959 -17.73 18.79 -21.30
N LYS A 960 -17.78 17.45 -21.34
CA LYS A 960 -17.06 16.60 -20.37
C LYS A 960 -15.54 16.73 -20.54
N MET A 961 -15.06 16.69 -21.78
CA MET A 961 -13.62 16.83 -22.04
C MET A 961 -13.08 18.18 -21.58
N GLN A 962 -13.85 19.26 -21.76
CA GLN A 962 -13.44 20.58 -21.28
C GLN A 962 -13.40 20.65 -19.75
N GLU A 963 -14.37 20.04 -19.07
CA GLU A 963 -14.40 19.97 -17.61
C GLU A 963 -13.18 19.22 -17.04
N ASP A 964 -12.82 18.09 -17.65
CA ASP A 964 -11.68 17.26 -17.22
C ASP A 964 -10.33 17.94 -17.54
N ILE A 965 -10.26 18.72 -18.64
CA ILE A 965 -9.12 19.59 -18.95
C ILE A 965 -8.98 20.71 -17.92
N ASP A 966 -10.08 21.36 -17.53
CA ASP A 966 -10.07 22.45 -16.55
C ASP A 966 -9.65 21.96 -15.14
N LYS A 967 -9.84 20.67 -14.85
CA LYS A 967 -9.38 20.00 -13.63
C LYS A 967 -7.91 19.55 -13.69
N GLY A 968 -7.25 19.65 -14.85
CA GLY A 968 -5.87 19.19 -15.03
C GLY A 968 -5.73 17.67 -15.17
N GLU A 969 -6.78 16.96 -15.59
CA GLU A 969 -6.76 15.49 -15.73
C GLU A 969 -6.08 15.02 -17.05
N PHE A 970 -5.75 15.95 -17.93
CA PHE A 970 -5.10 15.70 -19.23
C PHE A 970 -3.66 16.25 -19.25
N ILE A 971 -2.72 15.41 -19.69
CA ILE A 971 -1.31 15.78 -19.87
C ILE A 971 -1.12 16.62 -21.12
N GLU A 972 -1.84 16.29 -22.19
CA GLU A 972 -1.92 17.10 -23.39
C GLU A 972 -3.36 17.12 -23.91
N ASN A 973 -3.71 18.23 -24.55
CA ASN A 973 -4.90 18.29 -25.38
C ASN A 973 -4.66 19.20 -26.59
N ALA A 974 -5.38 18.92 -27.68
CA ALA A 974 -5.34 19.69 -28.91
C ALA A 974 -6.72 19.71 -29.59
N GLU A 975 -7.04 20.80 -30.28
CA GLU A 975 -8.24 20.87 -31.14
C GLU A 975 -7.84 20.75 -32.62
N PHE A 976 -8.37 19.72 -33.29
CA PHE A 976 -8.13 19.50 -34.71
C PHE A 976 -9.46 19.31 -35.47
N SER A 977 -9.66 20.10 -36.52
CA SER A 977 -10.87 20.06 -37.37
C SER A 977 -12.19 20.17 -36.57
N GLY A 978 -12.19 20.93 -35.47
CA GLY A 978 -13.35 21.16 -34.61
C GLY A 978 -13.61 20.08 -33.55
N ASN A 979 -12.72 19.08 -33.42
CA ASN A 979 -12.79 18.05 -32.37
C ASN A 979 -11.59 18.17 -31.44
N MET A 980 -11.81 17.94 -30.14
CA MET A 980 -10.74 17.89 -29.15
C MET A 980 -10.16 16.50 -29.06
N TYR A 981 -8.86 16.42 -28.80
CA TYR A 981 -8.07 15.22 -28.58
C TYR A 981 -7.22 15.44 -27.32
N GLY A 982 -6.92 14.39 -26.57
CA GLY A 982 -6.04 14.52 -25.42
C GLY A 982 -5.74 13.20 -24.73
N THR A 983 -4.62 13.15 -24.03
CA THR A 983 -4.15 11.96 -23.30
C THR A 983 -4.29 12.19 -21.79
N SER A 984 -5.03 11.31 -21.11
CA SER A 984 -5.32 11.47 -19.67
C SER A 984 -4.12 11.04 -18.81
N LYS A 985 -3.94 11.73 -17.68
CA LYS A 985 -2.86 11.45 -16.73
C LYS A 985 -2.99 10.06 -16.11
N SER A 986 -4.21 9.69 -15.71
CA SER A 986 -4.53 8.37 -15.15
C SER A 986 -4.18 7.22 -16.08
N ALA A 987 -4.37 7.38 -17.41
CA ALA A 987 -4.06 6.32 -18.37
C ALA A 987 -2.56 6.03 -18.47
N ILE A 988 -1.70 7.02 -18.16
CA ILE A 988 -0.25 6.82 -18.11
C ILE A 988 0.14 6.18 -16.78
N GLU A 989 -0.41 6.69 -15.66
CA GLU A 989 -0.17 6.16 -14.32
C GLU A 989 -0.58 4.68 -14.22
N ASP A 990 -1.69 4.27 -14.84
CA ASP A 990 -2.17 2.89 -14.86
C ASP A 990 -1.22 1.95 -15.62
N VAL A 991 -0.59 2.42 -16.71
CA VAL A 991 0.40 1.63 -17.46
C VAL A 991 1.71 1.51 -16.69
N GLN A 992 2.13 2.61 -16.05
CA GLN A 992 3.34 2.64 -15.21
C GLN A 992 3.18 1.80 -13.94
N ALA A 993 1.99 1.74 -13.33
CA ALA A 993 1.67 0.90 -12.18
C ALA A 993 1.83 -0.60 -12.46
N GLN A 994 1.76 -1.00 -13.74
CA GLN A 994 2.01 -2.37 -14.20
C GLN A 994 3.46 -2.60 -14.64
N ASN A 995 4.33 -1.61 -14.43
CA ASN A 995 5.74 -1.63 -14.78
C ASN A 995 5.99 -1.90 -16.28
N LEU A 996 5.11 -1.38 -17.15
CA LEU A 996 5.22 -1.48 -18.61
C LEU A 996 5.70 -0.16 -19.23
N ILE A 997 6.34 -0.23 -20.40
CA ILE A 997 6.69 0.96 -21.18
C ILE A 997 5.40 1.55 -21.79
N CYS A 998 5.00 2.74 -21.35
CA CYS A 998 3.83 3.44 -21.88
C CYS A 998 4.14 4.12 -23.22
N ILE A 999 3.41 3.78 -24.28
CA ILE A 999 3.56 4.38 -25.62
C ILE A 999 2.50 5.46 -25.85
N LEU A 1000 2.97 6.68 -26.16
CA LEU A 1000 2.16 7.86 -26.46
C LEU A 1000 2.30 8.20 -27.95
N ASP A 1001 1.30 7.89 -28.78
CA ASP A 1001 1.27 8.30 -30.20
C ASP A 1001 0.62 9.69 -30.33
N VAL A 1002 1.44 10.73 -30.37
CA VAL A 1002 0.98 12.13 -30.39
C VAL A 1002 1.55 12.89 -31.57
N ASP A 1003 0.87 13.97 -31.98
CA ASP A 1003 1.38 14.88 -33.00
C ASP A 1003 2.47 15.82 -32.43
N ILE A 1004 3.03 16.67 -33.29
CA ILE A 1004 4.11 17.58 -32.89
C ILE A 1004 3.68 18.62 -31.85
N GLN A 1005 2.39 18.95 -31.77
CA GLN A 1005 1.88 19.84 -30.74
C GLN A 1005 1.75 19.11 -29.40
N GLY A 1006 1.30 17.86 -29.42
CA GLY A 1006 1.34 16.97 -28.26
C GLY A 1006 2.75 16.79 -27.71
N VAL A 1007 3.77 16.65 -28.56
CA VAL A 1007 5.18 16.62 -28.15
C VAL A 1007 5.58 17.87 -27.37
N LYS A 1008 5.20 19.07 -27.86
CA LYS A 1008 5.49 20.34 -27.19
C LYS A 1008 4.79 20.41 -25.84
N ASN A 1009 3.51 20.05 -25.79
CA ASN A 1009 2.73 20.05 -24.55
C ASN A 1009 3.33 19.09 -23.51
N ILE A 1010 3.72 17.87 -23.91
CA ILE A 1010 4.33 16.90 -22.98
C ILE A 1010 5.71 17.38 -22.50
N LYS A 1011 6.48 18.09 -23.32
CA LYS A 1011 7.76 18.69 -22.90
C LYS A 1011 7.62 19.80 -21.85
N GLU A 1012 6.42 20.36 -21.68
CA GLU A 1012 6.10 21.29 -20.59
C GLU A 1012 5.72 20.57 -19.29
N THR A 1013 5.77 19.23 -19.26
CA THR A 1013 5.43 18.39 -18.10
C THR A 1013 6.65 17.62 -17.57
N ASP A 1014 6.55 17.14 -16.33
CA ASP A 1014 7.60 16.36 -15.66
C ASP A 1014 7.64 14.87 -16.06
N LEU A 1015 6.94 14.48 -17.13
CA LEU A 1015 6.75 13.07 -17.50
C LEU A 1015 8.05 12.36 -17.97
N ASN A 1016 9.07 13.14 -18.34
CA ASN A 1016 10.40 12.67 -18.79
C ASN A 1016 10.39 11.47 -19.79
N PRO A 1017 9.62 11.52 -20.89
CA PRO A 1017 9.55 10.41 -21.84
C PRO A 1017 10.73 10.40 -22.83
N ILE A 1018 10.92 9.28 -23.53
CA ILE A 1018 11.80 9.17 -24.70
C ILE A 1018 11.04 9.66 -25.94
N TYR A 1019 11.50 10.73 -26.57
CA TYR A 1019 10.87 11.35 -27.75
C TYR A 1019 11.46 10.80 -29.05
N ILE A 1020 10.65 10.09 -29.83
CA ILE A 1020 11.04 9.50 -31.11
C ILE A 1020 10.15 10.03 -32.25
N SER A 1021 10.74 10.57 -33.30
CA SER A 1021 10.04 10.95 -34.54
C SER A 1021 10.28 9.92 -35.62
N VAL A 1022 9.23 9.43 -36.27
CA VAL A 1022 9.32 8.55 -37.46
C VAL A 1022 8.92 9.35 -38.69
N GLN A 1023 9.85 9.54 -39.62
CA GLN A 1023 9.66 10.31 -40.83
C GLN A 1023 9.66 9.43 -42.08
N PRO A 1024 8.90 9.80 -43.12
CA PRO A 1024 9.04 9.20 -44.43
C PRO A 1024 10.34 9.66 -45.10
N PRO A 1025 10.92 8.88 -46.02
CA PRO A 1025 12.15 9.25 -46.75
C PRO A 1025 11.99 10.48 -47.64
N SER A 1026 10.77 10.74 -48.14
CA SER A 1026 10.43 11.96 -48.86
C SER A 1026 8.92 12.19 -48.87
N MET A 1027 8.52 13.45 -49.12
CA MET A 1027 7.11 13.81 -49.32
C MET A 1027 6.48 13.08 -50.51
N GLU A 1028 7.24 12.80 -51.57
CA GLU A 1028 6.76 12.04 -52.73
C GLU A 1028 6.43 10.59 -52.37
N ILE A 1029 7.24 9.97 -51.51
CA ILE A 1029 7.01 8.61 -51.02
C ILE A 1029 5.82 8.59 -50.05
N LEU A 1030 5.68 9.61 -49.20
CA LEU A 1030 4.52 9.76 -48.31
C LEU A 1030 3.22 9.90 -49.11
N GLU A 1031 3.20 10.79 -50.12
CA GLU A 1031 2.04 10.99 -50.98
C GLU A 1031 1.64 9.69 -51.69
N LYS A 1032 2.62 8.94 -52.22
CA LYS A 1032 2.37 7.63 -52.83
C LYS A 1032 1.74 6.64 -51.82
N ARG A 1033 2.32 6.52 -50.62
CA ARG A 1033 1.79 5.63 -49.56
C ARG A 1033 0.37 6.00 -49.13
N LEU A 1034 0.02 7.29 -49.10
CA LEU A 1034 -1.33 7.75 -48.76
C LEU A 1034 -2.33 7.49 -49.90
N ARG A 1035 -1.95 7.77 -51.16
CA ARG A 1035 -2.78 7.50 -52.33
C ARG A 1035 -3.10 6.01 -52.51
N ASP A 1036 -2.13 5.14 -52.23
CA ASP A 1036 -2.30 3.68 -52.35
C ASP A 1036 -3.35 3.11 -51.38
N ARG A 1037 -3.72 3.83 -50.31
CA ARG A 1037 -4.75 3.41 -49.35
C ARG A 1037 -6.19 3.55 -49.88
N GLN A 1038 -6.41 4.35 -50.92
CA GLN A 1038 -7.74 4.60 -51.53
C GLN A 1038 -8.84 5.10 -50.57
N THR A 1039 -8.46 5.64 -49.40
CA THR A 1039 -9.41 6.08 -48.35
C THR A 1039 -9.66 7.58 -48.31
N GLU A 1040 -8.99 8.38 -49.15
CA GLU A 1040 -8.92 9.84 -49.01
C GLU A 1040 -9.47 10.58 -50.25
N THR A 1041 -10.09 11.74 -50.03
CA THR A 1041 -10.41 12.71 -51.10
C THR A 1041 -9.20 13.61 -51.37
N GLU A 1042 -9.06 14.15 -52.59
CA GLU A 1042 -7.93 15.05 -52.93
C GLU A 1042 -7.77 16.23 -51.95
N ASP A 1043 -8.86 16.82 -51.48
CA ASP A 1043 -8.84 17.91 -50.50
C ASP A 1043 -8.32 17.46 -49.11
N SER A 1044 -8.65 16.24 -48.70
CA SER A 1044 -8.15 15.66 -47.43
C SER A 1044 -6.69 15.23 -47.52
N LEU A 1045 -6.26 14.73 -48.68
CA LEU A 1045 -4.89 14.34 -48.97
C LEU A 1045 -3.98 15.56 -48.94
N GLN A 1046 -4.39 16.66 -49.59
CA GLN A 1046 -3.61 17.90 -49.59
C GLN A 1046 -3.40 18.45 -48.17
N LYS A 1047 -4.46 18.46 -47.34
CA LYS A 1047 -4.35 18.90 -45.93
C LYS A 1047 -3.39 18.03 -45.12
N ARG A 1048 -3.38 16.71 -45.35
CA ARG A 1048 -2.45 15.78 -44.68
C ARG A 1048 -1.01 15.99 -45.11
N LEU A 1049 -0.77 16.27 -46.40
CA LEU A 1049 0.56 16.57 -46.91
C LEU A 1049 1.09 17.90 -46.38
N ASP A 1050 0.23 18.92 -46.24
CA ASP A 1050 0.63 20.22 -45.67
C ASP A 1050 0.95 20.10 -44.16
N ALA A 1051 0.16 19.31 -43.41
CA ALA A 1051 0.45 18.98 -42.02
C ALA A 1051 1.75 18.19 -41.88
N ALA A 1052 1.94 17.16 -42.72
CA ALA A 1052 3.16 16.34 -42.72
C ALA A 1052 4.43 17.14 -43.03
N ARG A 1053 4.34 18.15 -43.93
CA ARG A 1053 5.46 19.05 -44.21
C ARG A 1053 5.83 19.86 -42.96
N THR A 1054 4.83 20.39 -42.27
CA THR A 1054 5.01 21.15 -41.03
C THR A 1054 5.61 20.26 -39.93
N ASP A 1055 5.11 19.04 -39.77
CA ASP A 1055 5.64 18.06 -38.81
C ASP A 1055 7.11 17.72 -39.10
N MET A 1056 7.46 17.49 -40.36
CA MET A 1056 8.84 17.18 -40.77
C MET A 1056 9.78 18.37 -40.57
N GLU A 1057 9.33 19.61 -40.82
CA GLU A 1057 10.13 20.81 -40.57
C GLU A 1057 10.39 21.01 -39.07
N LEU A 1058 9.36 20.93 -38.25
CA LEU A 1058 9.45 21.11 -36.79
C LEU A 1058 10.19 19.95 -36.10
N SER A 1059 10.09 18.73 -36.63
CA SER A 1059 10.80 17.57 -36.06
C SER A 1059 12.32 17.65 -36.20
N ASN A 1060 12.81 18.51 -37.10
CA ASN A 1060 14.25 18.74 -37.28
C ASN A 1060 14.78 19.89 -36.41
N GLU A 1061 13.94 20.52 -35.57
CA GLU A 1061 14.40 21.49 -34.59
C GLU A 1061 15.27 20.82 -33.51
N PRO A 1062 16.47 21.35 -33.22
CA PRO A 1062 17.35 20.78 -32.18
C PRO A 1062 16.65 20.68 -30.83
N GLY A 1063 16.69 19.49 -30.20
CA GLY A 1063 16.07 19.23 -28.89
C GLY A 1063 14.58 18.85 -28.93
N MET A 1064 13.97 18.78 -30.11
CA MET A 1064 12.57 18.38 -30.27
C MET A 1064 12.36 16.87 -30.08
N PHE A 1065 13.27 16.04 -30.60
CA PHE A 1065 13.24 14.58 -30.46
C PHE A 1065 14.61 14.06 -30.05
N ASP A 1066 14.63 13.01 -29.23
CA ASP A 1066 15.85 12.29 -28.84
C ASP A 1066 16.37 11.46 -30.03
N LEU A 1067 15.45 10.95 -30.85
CA LEU A 1067 15.76 10.21 -32.06
C LEU A 1067 14.80 10.55 -33.21
N VAL A 1068 15.35 10.73 -34.41
CA VAL A 1068 14.57 10.86 -35.66
C VAL A 1068 14.90 9.69 -36.57
N ILE A 1069 13.92 8.82 -36.83
CA ILE A 1069 14.03 7.63 -37.66
C ILE A 1069 13.45 7.93 -39.04
N VAL A 1070 14.28 7.83 -40.08
CA VAL A 1070 13.82 7.90 -41.47
C VAL A 1070 13.48 6.49 -41.93
N ASN A 1071 12.20 6.23 -42.23
CA ASN A 1071 11.71 4.90 -42.60
C ASN A 1071 11.79 4.65 -44.12
N ASP A 1072 13.02 4.60 -44.62
CA ASP A 1072 13.36 4.21 -45.99
C ASP A 1072 13.46 2.68 -46.16
N ASP A 1073 14.02 2.01 -45.16
CA ASP A 1073 14.09 0.56 -45.00
C ASP A 1073 13.47 0.13 -43.65
N LEU A 1074 12.52 -0.79 -43.70
CA LEU A 1074 11.74 -1.19 -42.52
C LEU A 1074 12.60 -1.92 -41.48
N GLU A 1075 13.63 -2.66 -41.91
CA GLU A 1075 14.51 -3.41 -41.01
C GLU A 1075 15.44 -2.45 -40.28
N ALA A 1076 16.08 -1.54 -41.02
CA ALA A 1076 16.97 -0.53 -40.45
C ALA A 1076 16.21 0.43 -39.51
N ALA A 1077 14.99 0.82 -39.86
CA ALA A 1077 14.14 1.65 -39.01
C ALA A 1077 13.70 0.90 -37.74
N TYR A 1078 13.44 -0.40 -37.84
CA TYR A 1078 13.11 -1.24 -36.68
C TYR A 1078 14.30 -1.41 -35.73
N ASP A 1079 15.49 -1.67 -36.25
CA ASP A 1079 16.71 -1.81 -35.45
C ASP A 1079 17.05 -0.51 -34.70
N GLN A 1080 16.85 0.64 -35.34
CA GLN A 1080 17.01 1.95 -34.68
C GLN A 1080 16.00 2.16 -33.55
N LEU A 1081 14.71 1.88 -33.81
CA LEU A 1081 13.66 1.99 -32.80
C LEU A 1081 13.92 1.06 -31.62
N LYS A 1082 14.25 -0.20 -31.91
CA LYS A 1082 14.59 -1.21 -30.90
C LYS A 1082 15.79 -0.75 -30.07
N SER A 1083 16.88 -0.34 -30.71
CA SER A 1083 18.11 0.10 -30.01
C SER A 1083 17.85 1.27 -29.06
N ALA A 1084 16.98 2.22 -29.44
CA ALA A 1084 16.61 3.34 -28.60
C ALA A 1084 15.82 2.94 -27.34
N LEU A 1085 15.10 1.82 -27.41
CA LEU A 1085 14.21 1.34 -26.35
C LEU A 1085 14.79 0.16 -25.56
N MET A 1086 15.94 -0.40 -25.97
CA MET A 1086 16.50 -1.61 -25.37
C MET A 1086 16.74 -1.50 -23.87
N GLU A 1087 17.18 -0.33 -23.38
CA GLU A 1087 17.41 -0.11 -21.95
C GLU A 1087 16.11 -0.23 -21.15
N GLU A 1088 15.03 0.40 -21.63
CA GLU A 1088 13.72 0.34 -20.99
C GLU A 1088 13.08 -1.04 -21.15
N ILE A 1089 13.29 -1.71 -22.29
CA ILE A 1089 12.83 -3.09 -22.51
C ILE A 1089 13.50 -4.02 -21.49
N GLN A 1090 14.79 -3.86 -21.26
CA GLN A 1090 15.53 -4.65 -20.29
C GLN A 1090 15.04 -4.38 -18.87
N LYS A 1091 14.73 -3.11 -18.51
CA LYS A 1091 14.12 -2.75 -17.22
C LYS A 1091 12.84 -3.54 -16.93
N VAL A 1092 11.96 -3.65 -17.92
CA VAL A 1092 10.70 -4.39 -17.76
C VAL A 1092 10.93 -5.90 -17.72
N GLN A 1093 11.87 -6.42 -18.51
CA GLN A 1093 12.19 -7.85 -18.52
C GLN A 1093 12.86 -8.29 -17.20
N ASP A 1094 13.81 -7.52 -16.70
CA ASP A 1094 14.50 -7.77 -15.42
C ASP A 1094 13.54 -7.70 -14.23
N ALA A 1095 12.48 -6.88 -14.31
CA ALA A 1095 11.47 -6.81 -13.26
C ALA A 1095 10.44 -7.95 -13.31
N LYS A 1096 10.36 -8.69 -14.43
CA LYS A 1096 9.47 -9.84 -14.59
C LYS A 1096 10.13 -11.17 -14.21
N GLU A 1097 11.44 -11.27 -14.40
CA GLU A 1097 12.27 -12.39 -13.92
C GLU A 1097 12.45 -12.33 -12.40
#